data_AF-A0A2E1P449-F1
#
_entry.id   AF-A0A2E1P449-F1
#
_cell.length_a   1.000
_cell.length_b   1.000
_cell.length_c   1.000
_cell.angle_alpha   90.00
_cell.angle_beta   90.00
_cell.angle_gamma   90.00
#
_symmetry.space_group_name_H-M   'P 1'
#
loop_
_entity.id
_entity.type
_entity.pdbx_description
1 polymer ?
#
loop_
_entity_poly.entity_id
_entity_poly.type
_entity_poly.pdbx_seq_one_letter_code
_entity_poly.pdbx_strand_id
1 'polypeptide(L)'
;MKKIILIFLSLFLSCGQDKSLSFSSLFKNHMVLQQDEYVSVWGQAKPGSQITLETDWGEKKIITTKENGEWKTQIKTLKADFKPHELSIKSWVNRIIIKDILFGEVWFASGQSNMGWQMGNKITEVKGVKDEIETANFHKIRYFRATGNDSFTPNNTVNGSWKVCSPETITEFSAVGYYFAKELLNNLQVPIGIIHGTWHMGHPAEAYAMPELLEKVKGFEKINERIKISLDPNTPYNMWLSSHSYVELNQLINGDDSTIYFSDENKKFIQNKYNDSNWEILSLKEINEKFNLENEFDGVVWLRQTFDYQKNQIVDLEFEIGEVNDFFDIFINGKFINRRKGYGRFESRFIIPDNILNRGINTIAIRVADMFGDGGLPKDKKRGIYHNNKKIFSFFDNWKVRFSSWKTNNRLYNLSKGFDEIIFPSKLRIPREGSKPTMLYNSLISPISPYSIKGFIWYQGENNVTSYENYRSIFLSVIKTYRKEWGNEKLPFYNVQIAPHEYASRRNQTSGEFAANLREQQRLTLSEENVGMAVTMDIGDSLDIHPKIKKPVGKRLALWALAKDYGYQNLNHSGPLFKAVNFQKSKAIISFDHIGSGLHCTDKKLKYFEIAGKDKIFQTADAQIRGDKVIAWSKKVTKPVYVRYGWKNFLTPNFFNKEGLPASSFCSINHFQDE
;
A
#
# COMPACT_ATOMS: atom_id res chain seq x y z
N MET A 1 18.85 -84.30 11.50
CA MET A 1 18.03 -83.32 10.76
C MET A 1 18.16 -81.95 11.43
N LYS A 2 19.05 -81.08 10.92
CA LYS A 2 19.18 -79.68 11.38
C LYS A 2 18.29 -78.81 10.49
N LYS A 3 17.22 -78.25 11.03
CA LYS A 3 16.37 -77.27 10.33
C LYS A 3 16.98 -75.88 10.49
N ILE A 4 17.54 -75.35 9.40
CA ILE A 4 17.93 -73.96 9.26
C ILE A 4 16.64 -73.16 9.03
N ILE A 5 16.29 -72.29 9.97
CA ILE A 5 15.19 -71.33 9.84
C ILE A 5 15.83 -70.02 9.34
N LEU A 6 15.67 -69.71 8.05
CA LEU A 6 15.96 -68.39 7.50
C LEU A 6 14.83 -67.44 7.93
N ILE A 7 15.13 -66.49 8.81
CA ILE A 7 14.25 -65.36 9.09
C ILE A 7 14.55 -64.29 8.04
N PHE A 8 13.67 -64.17 7.05
CA PHE A 8 13.68 -63.06 6.09
C PHE A 8 13.10 -61.82 6.79
N LEU A 9 13.98 -60.95 7.29
CA LEU A 9 13.60 -59.64 7.81
C LEU A 9 13.33 -58.72 6.62
N SER A 10 12.07 -58.67 6.15
CA SER A 10 11.63 -57.71 5.15
C SER A 10 11.59 -56.31 5.77
N LEU A 11 12.70 -55.59 5.65
CA LEU A 11 12.77 -54.14 5.82
C LEU A 11 11.86 -53.49 4.76
N PHE A 12 10.62 -53.21 5.12
CA PHE A 12 9.80 -52.24 4.40
C PHE A 12 10.44 -50.86 4.59
N LEU A 13 11.42 -50.54 3.76
CA LEU A 13 11.80 -49.17 3.46
C LEU A 13 10.59 -48.52 2.81
N SER A 14 9.73 -47.92 3.63
CA SER A 14 8.78 -46.91 3.18
C SER A 14 9.59 -45.85 2.46
N CYS A 15 9.53 -45.86 1.12
CA CYS A 15 10.09 -44.82 0.28
C CYS A 15 9.19 -43.60 0.42
N GLY A 16 9.25 -42.96 1.59
CA GLY A 16 8.55 -41.73 1.88
C GLY A 16 9.15 -40.61 1.04
N GLN A 17 8.35 -40.00 0.16
CA GLN A 17 8.72 -38.74 -0.47
C GLN A 17 9.08 -37.73 0.62
N ASP A 18 10.31 -37.23 0.59
CA ASP A 18 10.75 -36.16 1.48
C ASP A 18 10.10 -34.82 1.09
N LYS A 19 8.88 -34.59 1.57
CA LYS A 19 8.12 -33.35 1.34
C LYS A 19 8.80 -32.09 1.89
N SER A 20 9.94 -32.21 2.57
CA SER A 20 10.68 -31.07 3.13
C SER A 20 11.61 -30.38 2.12
N LEU A 21 12.09 -31.08 1.08
CA LEU A 21 12.99 -30.49 0.08
C LEU A 21 12.23 -29.42 -0.73
N SER A 22 12.70 -28.18 -0.65
CA SER A 22 12.13 -27.05 -1.38
C SER A 22 13.15 -25.93 -1.56
N PHE A 23 12.94 -25.11 -2.58
CA PHE A 23 13.52 -23.78 -2.62
C PHE A 23 12.63 -22.79 -1.86
N SER A 24 13.19 -21.63 -1.49
CA SER A 24 12.38 -20.45 -1.18
C SER A 24 11.35 -20.18 -2.28
N SER A 25 10.21 -19.62 -1.90
CA SER A 25 9.07 -19.40 -2.80
C SER A 25 9.36 -18.45 -3.97
N LEU A 26 10.46 -17.69 -3.90
CA LEU A 26 10.96 -16.81 -4.96
C LEU A 26 11.60 -17.57 -6.14
N PHE A 27 12.14 -18.76 -5.90
CA PHE A 27 12.81 -19.55 -6.93
C PHE A 27 11.76 -20.42 -7.63
N LYS A 28 11.27 -19.95 -8.78
CA LYS A 28 10.27 -20.61 -9.62
C LYS A 28 10.67 -20.51 -11.09
N ASN A 29 10.00 -21.28 -11.93
CA ASN A 29 10.19 -21.18 -13.38
C ASN A 29 9.97 -19.74 -13.85
N HIS A 30 10.62 -19.37 -14.95
CA HIS A 30 10.59 -18.02 -15.51
C HIS A 30 11.28 -16.95 -14.63
N MET A 31 12.07 -17.30 -13.63
CA MET A 31 12.77 -16.29 -12.83
C MET A 31 13.88 -15.57 -13.60
N VAL A 32 14.34 -14.44 -13.06
CA VAL A 32 15.55 -13.73 -13.52
C VAL A 32 16.53 -13.66 -12.36
N LEU A 33 17.73 -14.21 -12.53
CA LEU A 33 18.83 -14.07 -11.57
C LEU A 33 19.70 -12.86 -11.95
N GLN A 34 20.21 -12.16 -10.93
CA GLN A 34 21.19 -11.10 -11.12
C GLN A 34 22.41 -11.64 -11.87
N GLN A 35 22.79 -11.01 -12.98
CA GLN A 35 23.88 -11.46 -13.85
C GLN A 35 25.26 -11.11 -13.27
N ASP A 36 26.27 -11.90 -13.66
CA ASP A 36 27.69 -11.69 -13.36
C ASP A 36 27.99 -11.44 -11.87
N GLU A 37 27.30 -12.17 -10.99
CA GLU A 37 27.41 -11.99 -9.54
C GLU A 37 27.29 -13.32 -8.79
N TYR A 38 27.72 -13.33 -7.52
CA TYR A 38 27.43 -14.44 -6.61
C TYR A 38 26.05 -14.26 -6.02
N VAL A 39 25.08 -15.05 -6.49
CA VAL A 39 23.69 -14.94 -6.06
C VAL A 39 23.38 -15.90 -4.91
N SER A 40 22.61 -15.42 -3.94
CA SER A 40 22.14 -16.27 -2.83
C SER A 40 21.02 -17.21 -3.31
N VAL A 41 21.11 -18.49 -2.96
CA VAL A 41 20.06 -19.49 -3.18
C VAL A 41 19.80 -20.25 -1.88
N TRP A 42 18.54 -20.40 -1.51
CA TRP A 42 18.16 -20.99 -0.22
C TRP A 42 16.81 -21.71 -0.28
N GLY A 43 16.54 -22.49 0.76
CA GLY A 43 15.30 -23.24 0.91
C GLY A 43 15.27 -24.10 2.17
N GLN A 44 14.44 -25.15 2.14
CA GLN A 44 14.29 -26.12 3.22
C GLN A 44 14.62 -27.52 2.71
N ALA A 45 15.11 -28.37 3.60
CA ALA A 45 15.16 -29.82 3.43
C ALA A 45 15.19 -30.50 4.81
N LYS A 46 15.30 -31.83 4.83
CA LYS A 46 15.33 -32.57 6.08
C LYS A 46 16.53 -32.13 6.93
N PRO A 47 16.36 -31.78 8.22
CA PRO A 47 17.45 -31.39 9.10
C PRO A 47 18.65 -32.34 9.08
N GLY A 48 19.86 -31.78 9.05
CA GLY A 48 21.13 -32.52 8.99
C GLY A 48 21.38 -33.33 7.71
N SER A 49 20.51 -33.25 6.70
CA SER A 49 20.69 -33.96 5.44
C SER A 49 21.66 -33.25 4.49
N GLN A 50 22.25 -34.02 3.57
CA GLN A 50 23.03 -33.48 2.46
C GLN A 50 22.14 -33.32 1.22
N ILE A 51 22.24 -32.15 0.59
CA ILE A 51 21.64 -31.85 -0.70
C ILE A 51 22.73 -31.45 -1.69
N THR A 52 22.51 -31.73 -2.97
CA THR A 52 23.37 -31.28 -4.06
C THR A 52 22.60 -30.28 -4.93
N LEU A 53 23.17 -29.09 -5.11
CA LEU A 53 22.71 -28.09 -6.07
C LEU A 53 23.55 -28.19 -7.34
N GLU A 54 22.91 -28.23 -8.50
CA GLU A 54 23.55 -28.30 -9.82
C GLU A 54 22.87 -27.34 -10.80
N THR A 55 23.68 -26.68 -11.64
CA THR A 55 23.22 -25.80 -12.71
C THR A 55 23.72 -26.28 -14.08
N ASP A 56 23.01 -25.95 -15.15
CA ASP A 56 23.47 -26.28 -16.51
C ASP A 56 24.69 -25.46 -16.97
N TRP A 57 24.98 -24.35 -16.27
CA TRP A 57 26.12 -23.48 -16.53
C TRP A 57 27.36 -23.83 -15.68
N GLY A 58 27.35 -24.98 -14.99
CA GLY A 58 28.54 -25.59 -14.41
C GLY A 58 28.75 -25.38 -12.91
N GLU A 59 27.81 -24.76 -12.18
CA GLU A 59 27.89 -24.67 -10.73
C GLU A 59 27.40 -25.98 -10.08
N LYS A 60 28.19 -26.48 -9.13
CA LYS A 60 27.84 -27.63 -8.29
C LYS A 60 28.21 -27.38 -6.84
N LYS A 61 27.25 -27.51 -5.92
CA LYS A 61 27.45 -27.33 -4.47
C LYS A 61 26.87 -28.53 -3.71
N ILE A 62 27.61 -29.03 -2.72
CA ILE A 62 27.10 -30.00 -1.75
C ILE A 62 26.90 -29.25 -0.44
N ILE A 63 25.70 -29.31 0.13
CA ILE A 63 25.28 -28.49 1.25
C ILE A 63 24.68 -29.39 2.32
N THR A 64 25.10 -29.21 3.57
CA THR A 64 24.47 -29.83 4.73
C THR A 64 23.47 -28.86 5.33
N THR A 65 22.21 -29.28 5.46
CA THR A 65 21.15 -28.45 6.05
C THR A 65 21.32 -28.29 7.55
N LYS A 66 20.91 -27.14 8.08
CA LYS A 66 20.91 -26.84 9.51
C LYS A 66 19.93 -27.73 10.30
N GLU A 67 19.96 -27.62 11.63
CA GLU A 67 19.05 -28.33 12.54
C GLU A 67 17.57 -27.95 12.35
N ASN A 68 17.30 -26.74 11.89
CA ASN A 68 15.95 -26.27 11.56
C ASN A 68 15.52 -26.62 10.12
N GLY A 69 16.36 -27.35 9.35
CA GLY A 69 16.10 -27.74 7.97
C GLY A 69 16.50 -26.70 6.91
N GLU A 70 16.88 -25.49 7.33
CA GLU A 70 17.29 -24.44 6.40
C GLU A 70 18.61 -24.76 5.72
N TRP A 71 18.71 -24.39 4.45
CA TRP A 71 19.96 -24.38 3.71
C TRP A 71 20.08 -23.10 2.89
N LYS A 72 21.30 -22.61 2.75
CA LYS A 72 21.64 -21.43 1.94
C LYS A 72 23.03 -21.63 1.35
N THR A 73 23.21 -21.24 0.09
CA THR A 73 24.51 -21.22 -0.58
C THR A 73 24.58 -20.03 -1.54
N GLN A 74 25.75 -19.83 -2.14
CA GLN A 74 25.95 -18.88 -3.23
C GLN A 74 26.41 -19.61 -4.48
N ILE A 75 25.91 -19.16 -5.63
CA ILE A 75 26.34 -19.65 -6.94
C ILE A 75 26.73 -18.46 -7.82
N LYS A 76 27.76 -18.64 -8.65
CA LYS A 76 28.16 -17.62 -9.61
C LYS A 76 27.23 -17.68 -10.83
N THR A 77 26.66 -16.55 -11.21
CA THR A 77 25.87 -16.42 -12.45
C THR A 77 26.74 -15.95 -13.60
N LEU A 78 26.31 -16.25 -14.82
CA LEU A 78 26.95 -15.74 -16.02
C LEU A 78 26.46 -14.31 -16.31
N LYS A 79 27.18 -13.62 -17.19
CA LYS A 79 26.64 -12.44 -17.87
C LYS A 79 25.43 -12.86 -18.72
N ALA A 80 24.46 -11.97 -18.91
CA ALA A 80 23.27 -12.21 -19.73
C ALA A 80 23.64 -12.72 -21.13
N ASP A 81 23.13 -13.90 -21.47
CA ASP A 81 23.35 -14.57 -22.76
C ASP A 81 22.04 -14.87 -23.52
N PHE A 82 20.90 -14.44 -22.96
CA PHE A 82 19.54 -14.60 -23.49
C PHE A 82 19.07 -16.05 -23.66
N LYS A 83 19.75 -17.02 -23.05
CA LYS A 83 19.35 -18.42 -23.10
C LYS A 83 18.60 -18.81 -21.82
N PRO A 84 17.57 -19.66 -21.93
CA PRO A 84 16.94 -20.23 -20.76
C PRO A 84 17.89 -21.24 -20.10
N HIS A 85 18.08 -21.09 -18.80
CA HIS A 85 18.90 -21.98 -17.98
C HIS A 85 18.07 -22.79 -16.98
N GLU A 86 18.66 -23.87 -16.46
CA GLU A 86 18.09 -24.71 -15.41
C GLU A 86 18.95 -24.76 -14.13
N LEU A 87 18.28 -24.76 -12.98
CA LEU A 87 18.86 -24.94 -11.65
C LEU A 87 18.14 -26.10 -10.97
N SER A 88 18.88 -27.03 -10.39
CA SER A 88 18.28 -28.16 -9.67
C SER A 88 18.88 -28.37 -8.29
N ILE A 89 18.04 -28.84 -7.36
CA ILE A 89 18.47 -29.38 -6.06
C ILE A 89 18.04 -30.84 -5.97
N LYS A 90 18.91 -31.66 -5.39
CA LYS A 90 18.72 -33.09 -5.23
C LYS A 90 19.04 -33.51 -3.79
N SER A 91 18.11 -34.21 -3.16
CA SER A 91 18.37 -35.03 -1.97
C SER A 91 18.52 -36.50 -2.38
N TRP A 92 18.68 -37.40 -1.40
CA TRP A 92 18.72 -38.84 -1.66
C TRP A 92 17.47 -39.40 -2.35
N VAL A 93 16.31 -38.79 -2.11
CA VAL A 93 15.01 -39.31 -2.57
C VAL A 93 14.27 -38.39 -3.54
N ASN A 94 14.57 -37.09 -3.55
CA ASN A 94 13.83 -36.10 -4.33
C ASN A 94 14.77 -35.22 -5.17
N ARG A 95 14.26 -34.74 -6.31
CA ARG A 95 14.92 -33.74 -7.15
C ARG A 95 13.91 -32.68 -7.56
N ILE A 96 14.27 -31.42 -7.45
CA ILE A 96 13.49 -30.27 -7.91
C ILE A 96 14.32 -29.55 -8.97
N ILE A 97 13.69 -29.21 -10.10
CA ILE A 97 14.31 -28.48 -11.20
C ILE A 97 13.49 -27.21 -11.44
N ILE A 98 14.18 -26.07 -11.48
CA ILE A 98 13.66 -24.78 -11.91
C ILE A 98 14.16 -24.55 -13.31
N LYS A 99 13.23 -24.19 -14.21
CA LYS A 99 13.49 -24.04 -15.63
C LYS A 99 13.24 -22.63 -16.11
N ASP A 100 13.77 -22.35 -17.29
CA ASP A 100 13.63 -21.06 -17.95
C ASP A 100 14.09 -19.92 -17.03
N ILE A 101 15.33 -20.01 -16.55
CA ILE A 101 15.99 -18.95 -15.79
C ILE A 101 16.74 -18.06 -16.77
N LEU A 102 16.56 -16.74 -16.67
CA LEU A 102 17.40 -15.79 -17.40
C LEU A 102 18.39 -15.10 -16.46
N PHE A 103 19.57 -14.77 -16.95
CA PHE A 103 20.49 -13.84 -16.29
C PHE A 103 20.21 -12.43 -16.78
N GLY A 104 20.11 -11.48 -15.85
CA GLY A 104 19.79 -10.09 -16.17
C GLY A 104 19.91 -9.17 -14.97
N GLU A 105 19.28 -8.00 -15.05
CA GLU A 105 19.23 -7.05 -13.94
C GLU A 105 17.95 -7.25 -13.14
N VAL A 106 18.07 -7.43 -11.82
CA VAL A 106 16.91 -7.60 -10.95
C VAL A 106 16.74 -6.38 -10.07
N TRP A 107 15.56 -5.79 -10.08
CA TRP A 107 15.21 -4.63 -9.25
C TRP A 107 14.03 -4.96 -8.35
N PHE A 108 14.05 -4.39 -7.14
CA PHE A 108 12.95 -4.53 -6.19
C PHE A 108 12.09 -3.26 -6.18
N ALA A 109 10.84 -3.40 -6.65
CA ALA A 109 9.84 -2.36 -6.67
C ALA A 109 8.97 -2.42 -5.41
N SER A 110 9.09 -1.37 -4.58
CA SER A 110 8.47 -1.28 -3.26
C SER A 110 7.77 0.07 -3.03
N GLY A 111 7.03 0.17 -1.94
CA GLY A 111 6.19 1.33 -1.60
C GLY A 111 4.71 0.98 -1.63
N GLN A 112 3.86 2.01 -1.66
CA GLN A 112 2.42 1.84 -1.48
C GLN A 112 1.66 1.77 -2.81
N SER A 113 0.35 2.01 -2.77
CA SER A 113 -0.60 1.94 -3.89
C SER A 113 -0.12 2.59 -5.20
N ASN A 114 0.62 3.70 -5.20
CA ASN A 114 1.14 4.29 -6.45
C ASN A 114 2.23 3.43 -7.13
N MET A 115 3.12 2.76 -6.38
CA MET A 115 3.99 1.71 -6.93
C MET A 115 3.18 0.46 -7.27
N GLY A 116 2.21 0.11 -6.42
CA GLY A 116 1.35 -1.05 -6.59
C GLY A 116 0.29 -0.93 -7.68
N TRP A 117 0.18 0.22 -8.35
CA TRP A 117 -0.85 0.49 -9.33
C TRP A 117 -0.62 -0.34 -10.58
N GLN A 118 -1.55 -1.23 -10.89
CA GLN A 118 -1.40 -2.22 -11.94
C GLN A 118 -1.85 -1.67 -13.30
N MET A 119 -1.27 -2.18 -14.39
CA MET A 119 -1.66 -1.79 -15.75
C MET A 119 -3.14 -2.10 -16.05
N GLY A 120 -3.69 -3.17 -15.48
CA GLY A 120 -5.10 -3.57 -15.67
C GLY A 120 -6.09 -2.94 -14.69
N ASN A 121 -5.70 -1.94 -13.89
CA ASN A 121 -6.59 -1.32 -12.92
C ASN A 121 -7.72 -0.53 -13.61
N LYS A 122 -8.97 -0.85 -13.27
CA LYS A 122 -10.19 -0.25 -13.86
C LYS A 122 -10.78 0.92 -13.06
N ILE A 123 -10.30 1.17 -11.84
CA ILE A 123 -10.76 2.30 -11.00
C ILE A 123 -10.21 3.60 -11.61
N THR A 124 -8.89 3.67 -11.74
CA THR A 124 -8.19 4.77 -12.40
C THR A 124 -7.25 4.19 -13.44
N GLU A 125 -7.71 4.19 -14.69
CA GLU A 125 -6.99 3.62 -15.83
C GLU A 125 -5.69 4.40 -16.10
N VAL A 126 -4.59 3.66 -16.28
CA VAL A 126 -3.30 4.25 -16.69
C VAL A 126 -3.48 4.88 -18.07
N LYS A 127 -3.00 6.12 -18.25
CA LYS A 127 -3.16 6.84 -19.51
C LYS A 127 -2.45 6.10 -20.65
N GLY A 128 -3.20 5.75 -21.70
CA GLY A 128 -2.69 5.05 -22.89
C GLY A 128 -2.48 3.56 -22.69
N VAL A 129 -3.11 2.95 -21.68
CA VAL A 129 -2.81 1.56 -21.30
C VAL A 129 -3.29 0.50 -22.30
N LYS A 130 -4.37 0.76 -23.06
CA LYS A 130 -4.91 -0.20 -24.03
C LYS A 130 -3.86 -0.59 -25.07
N ASP A 131 -3.33 0.38 -25.79
CA ASP A 131 -2.26 0.19 -26.78
C ASP A 131 -1.02 -0.47 -26.15
N GLU A 132 -0.70 -0.08 -24.91
CA GLU A 132 0.45 -0.61 -24.19
C GLU A 132 0.26 -2.09 -23.81
N ILE A 133 -0.96 -2.51 -23.43
CA ILE A 133 -1.30 -3.91 -23.14
C ILE A 133 -1.25 -4.73 -24.43
N GLU A 134 -1.90 -4.27 -25.50
CA GLU A 134 -1.98 -5.00 -26.77
C GLU A 134 -0.59 -5.26 -27.37
N THR A 135 0.35 -4.34 -27.17
CA THR A 135 1.72 -4.42 -27.69
C THR A 135 2.74 -4.96 -26.69
N ALA A 136 2.32 -5.43 -25.52
CA ALA A 136 3.18 -5.86 -24.40
C ALA A 136 3.94 -7.17 -24.62
N ASN A 137 4.59 -7.37 -25.76
CA ASN A 137 5.26 -8.62 -26.11
C ASN A 137 6.74 -8.66 -25.68
N PHE A 138 7.01 -8.46 -24.39
CA PHE A 138 8.37 -8.30 -23.85
C PHE A 138 8.83 -9.53 -23.06
N HIS A 139 9.08 -10.65 -23.73
CA HIS A 139 9.49 -11.92 -23.10
C HIS A 139 10.73 -11.85 -22.21
N LYS A 140 11.59 -10.84 -22.41
CA LYS A 140 12.81 -10.58 -21.63
C LYS A 140 12.54 -9.75 -20.36
N ILE A 141 11.33 -9.22 -20.19
CA ILE A 141 10.89 -8.60 -18.95
C ILE A 141 10.08 -9.64 -18.18
N ARG A 142 10.46 -9.87 -16.94
CA ARG A 142 9.76 -10.80 -16.06
C ARG A 142 9.52 -10.14 -14.72
N TYR A 143 8.43 -10.51 -14.07
CA TYR A 143 8.10 -9.95 -12.77
C TYR A 143 7.55 -10.99 -11.81
N PHE A 144 7.85 -10.82 -10.54
CA PHE A 144 7.31 -11.60 -9.44
C PHE A 144 6.49 -10.68 -8.55
N ARG A 145 5.19 -10.86 -8.50
CA ARG A 145 4.33 -10.13 -7.56
C ARG A 145 4.29 -10.90 -6.25
N ALA A 146 4.96 -10.36 -5.23
CA ALA A 146 4.97 -10.92 -3.89
C ALA A 146 3.72 -10.47 -3.12
N THR A 147 3.04 -11.43 -2.52
CA THR A 147 1.97 -11.19 -1.55
C THR A 147 2.29 -11.95 -0.26
N GLY A 148 1.84 -11.43 0.88
CA GLY A 148 2.13 -12.01 2.20
C GLY A 148 0.88 -12.05 3.07
N ASN A 149 1.08 -12.11 4.38
CA ASN A 149 0.07 -11.85 5.42
C ASN A 149 0.73 -11.01 6.51
N ASP A 150 -0.02 -10.09 7.10
CA ASP A 150 0.47 -9.18 8.14
C ASP A 150 1.08 -9.96 9.33
N SER A 151 2.33 -9.64 9.66
CA SER A 151 3.12 -10.34 10.67
C SER A 151 3.89 -9.41 11.60
N PHE A 152 3.82 -9.70 12.89
CA PHE A 152 4.62 -9.05 13.93
C PHE A 152 6.07 -9.54 13.98
N THR A 153 6.36 -10.67 13.34
CA THR A 153 7.69 -11.28 13.28
C THR A 153 8.09 -11.52 11.83
N PRO A 154 9.38 -11.46 11.49
CA PRO A 154 9.86 -11.76 10.15
C PRO A 154 9.29 -13.08 9.60
N ASN A 155 8.66 -13.01 8.42
CA ASN A 155 8.23 -14.19 7.70
C ASN A 155 9.40 -14.76 6.89
N ASN A 156 9.36 -16.06 6.62
CA ASN A 156 10.37 -16.75 5.80
C ASN A 156 9.87 -17.06 4.37
N THR A 157 8.61 -16.73 4.06
CA THR A 157 8.00 -17.03 2.76
C THR A 157 7.06 -15.90 2.31
N VAL A 158 6.97 -15.75 0.99
CA VAL A 158 5.93 -14.96 0.29
C VAL A 158 5.17 -15.84 -0.70
N ASN A 159 3.97 -15.45 -1.06
CA ASN A 159 3.22 -16.02 -2.17
C ASN A 159 3.53 -15.27 -3.46
N GLY A 160 3.51 -15.97 -4.59
CA GLY A 160 3.73 -15.38 -5.91
C GLY A 160 4.26 -16.38 -6.94
N SER A 161 4.36 -15.91 -8.18
CA SER A 161 5.01 -16.63 -9.28
C SER A 161 5.67 -15.62 -10.22
N TRP A 162 6.73 -16.04 -10.90
CA TRP A 162 7.32 -15.26 -11.97
C TRP A 162 6.45 -15.35 -13.21
N LYS A 163 6.16 -14.19 -13.80
CA LYS A 163 5.38 -14.05 -15.04
C LYS A 163 6.24 -13.41 -16.11
N VAL A 164 6.16 -13.96 -17.32
CA VAL A 164 6.72 -13.36 -18.53
C VAL A 164 5.81 -12.20 -18.95
N CYS A 165 6.37 -11.05 -19.29
CA CYS A 165 5.58 -9.90 -19.74
C CYS A 165 5.02 -10.16 -21.14
N SER A 166 3.69 -10.24 -21.21
CA SER A 166 2.87 -10.53 -22.39
C SER A 166 1.56 -9.72 -22.30
N PRO A 167 0.79 -9.55 -23.39
CA PRO A 167 -0.54 -8.93 -23.33
C PRO A 167 -1.47 -9.56 -22.28
N GLU A 168 -1.34 -10.87 -22.03
CA GLU A 168 -2.18 -11.62 -21.10
C GLU A 168 -1.80 -11.35 -19.63
N THR A 169 -0.51 -11.13 -19.35
CA THR A 169 0.00 -11.04 -17.98
C THR A 169 0.20 -9.60 -17.50
N ILE A 170 0.52 -8.66 -18.40
CA ILE A 170 0.89 -7.28 -18.07
C ILE A 170 -0.15 -6.57 -17.19
N THR A 171 -1.42 -6.96 -17.27
CA THR A 171 -2.52 -6.39 -16.47
C THR A 171 -2.25 -6.43 -14.96
N GLU A 172 -1.50 -7.41 -14.46
CA GLU A 172 -1.15 -7.50 -13.04
C GLU A 172 0.16 -6.81 -12.66
N PHE A 173 0.93 -6.35 -13.64
CA PHE A 173 2.23 -5.73 -13.45
C PHE A 173 2.08 -4.30 -12.94
N SER A 174 2.89 -3.90 -11.95
CA SER A 174 3.06 -2.49 -11.57
C SER A 174 3.34 -1.64 -12.80
N ALA A 175 2.53 -0.61 -13.04
CA ALA A 175 2.73 0.30 -14.16
C ALA A 175 4.09 1.02 -14.06
N VAL A 176 4.47 1.46 -12.86
CA VAL A 176 5.78 2.09 -12.62
C VAL A 176 6.91 1.10 -12.87
N GLY A 177 6.82 -0.10 -12.28
CA GLY A 177 7.82 -1.16 -12.47
C GLY A 177 7.95 -1.61 -13.93
N TYR A 178 6.84 -1.70 -14.66
CA TYR A 178 6.81 -2.03 -16.09
C TYR A 178 7.54 -0.98 -16.92
N TYR A 179 7.19 0.31 -16.77
CA TYR A 179 7.83 1.37 -17.55
C TYR A 179 9.31 1.54 -17.19
N PHE A 180 9.69 1.29 -15.94
CA PHE A 180 11.08 1.22 -15.51
C PHE A 180 11.82 0.07 -16.23
N ALA A 181 11.27 -1.15 -16.18
CA ALA A 181 11.87 -2.31 -16.81
C ALA A 181 11.98 -2.17 -18.34
N LYS A 182 10.96 -1.61 -18.98
CA LYS A 182 10.95 -1.35 -20.42
C LYS A 182 12.03 -0.36 -20.82
N GLU A 183 12.22 0.71 -20.04
CA GLU A 183 13.28 1.68 -20.29
C GLU A 183 14.67 1.05 -20.11
N LEU A 184 14.88 0.25 -19.06
CA LEU A 184 16.15 -0.47 -18.89
C LEU A 184 16.40 -1.49 -20.00
N LEU A 185 15.40 -2.29 -20.39
CA LEU A 185 15.55 -3.26 -21.47
C LEU A 185 15.95 -2.57 -22.78
N ASN A 186 15.31 -1.44 -23.11
CA ASN A 186 15.61 -0.72 -24.35
C ASN A 186 17.06 -0.21 -24.40
N ASN A 187 17.62 0.21 -23.27
CA ASN A 187 18.96 0.79 -23.20
C ASN A 187 20.04 -0.27 -22.97
N LEU A 188 19.84 -1.17 -22.00
CA LEU A 188 20.83 -2.18 -21.61
C LEU A 188 20.82 -3.42 -22.51
N GLN A 189 19.70 -3.66 -23.20
CA GLN A 189 19.45 -4.84 -24.02
C GLN A 189 19.51 -6.18 -23.29
N VAL A 190 19.63 -6.23 -21.96
CA VAL A 190 19.64 -7.46 -21.13
C VAL A 190 18.25 -7.78 -20.53
N PRO A 191 17.97 -9.04 -20.13
CA PRO A 191 16.73 -9.37 -19.42
C PRO A 191 16.57 -8.55 -18.13
N ILE A 192 15.33 -8.19 -17.80
CA ILE A 192 15.01 -7.39 -16.62
C ILE A 192 14.01 -8.14 -15.74
N GLY A 193 14.38 -8.37 -14.48
CA GLY A 193 13.52 -8.94 -13.46
C GLY A 193 13.00 -7.86 -12.51
N ILE A 194 11.68 -7.77 -12.31
CA ILE A 194 11.09 -6.91 -11.29
C ILE A 194 10.44 -7.75 -10.20
N ILE A 195 11.02 -7.74 -9.00
CA ILE A 195 10.31 -8.22 -7.83
C ILE A 195 9.42 -7.07 -7.37
N HIS A 196 8.11 -7.30 -7.39
CA HIS A 196 7.10 -6.35 -7.00
C HIS A 196 6.58 -6.69 -5.61
N GLY A 197 7.07 -5.98 -4.59
CA GLY A 197 6.70 -6.17 -3.18
C GLY A 197 5.91 -5.00 -2.65
N THR A 198 4.75 -4.75 -3.24
CA THR A 198 3.81 -3.75 -2.71
C THR A 198 2.54 -4.44 -2.26
N TRP A 199 1.86 -3.79 -1.34
CA TRP A 199 0.52 -4.18 -0.89
C TRP A 199 -0.45 -3.07 -1.25
N HIS A 200 -1.60 -3.41 -1.84
CA HIS A 200 -2.52 -2.48 -2.52
C HIS A 200 -3.18 -1.39 -1.67
N MET A 201 -2.83 -1.26 -0.38
CA MET A 201 -3.40 -0.23 0.50
C MET A 201 -2.44 0.96 0.69
N GLY A 202 -2.99 2.06 1.21
CA GLY A 202 -2.22 3.23 1.62
C GLY A 202 -1.44 2.94 2.90
N HIS A 203 -0.16 2.63 2.76
CA HIS A 203 0.71 2.26 3.87
C HIS A 203 1.71 3.37 4.15
N PRO A 204 1.89 3.77 5.42
CA PRO A 204 2.87 4.78 5.76
C PRO A 204 4.30 4.17 5.74
N ALA A 205 5.32 5.01 5.61
CA ALA A 205 6.70 4.56 5.41
C ALA A 205 7.23 3.68 6.56
N GLU A 206 6.82 3.97 7.79
CA GLU A 206 7.21 3.24 9.00
C GLU A 206 6.81 1.76 8.99
N ALA A 207 5.84 1.35 8.18
CA ALA A 207 5.47 -0.06 8.02
C ALA A 207 6.59 -0.91 7.41
N TYR A 208 7.52 -0.28 6.68
CA TYR A 208 8.61 -0.94 5.94
C TYR A 208 9.96 -0.90 6.67
N ALA A 209 10.03 -0.28 7.85
CA ALA A 209 11.26 -0.22 8.63
C ALA A 209 11.31 -1.32 9.69
N MET A 210 12.51 -1.87 9.91
CA MET A 210 12.74 -2.80 11.02
C MET A 210 12.66 -2.07 12.37
N PRO A 211 12.22 -2.73 13.46
CA PRO A 211 11.97 -2.08 14.75
C PRO A 211 13.17 -1.31 15.27
N GLU A 212 14.35 -1.92 15.22
CA GLU A 212 15.59 -1.41 15.79
C GLU A 212 16.03 -0.05 15.21
N LEU A 213 15.70 0.19 13.93
CA LEU A 213 16.01 1.45 13.25
C LEU A 213 14.89 2.46 13.43
N LEU A 214 13.65 2.00 13.49
CA LEU A 214 12.49 2.86 13.66
C LEU A 214 12.36 3.41 15.08
N GLU A 215 12.78 2.65 16.11
CA GLU A 215 12.79 3.09 17.51
C GLU A 215 13.71 4.30 17.78
N LYS A 216 14.61 4.62 16.84
CA LYS A 216 15.46 5.81 16.89
C LYS A 216 14.77 7.07 16.36
N VAL A 217 13.57 6.93 15.79
CA VAL A 217 12.78 8.04 15.27
C VAL A 217 11.79 8.49 16.35
N LYS A 218 11.75 9.80 16.59
CA LYS A 218 10.84 10.42 17.55
C LYS A 218 9.39 9.98 17.32
N GLY A 219 8.72 9.53 18.38
CA GLY A 219 7.33 9.05 18.35
C GLY A 219 7.17 7.56 18.02
N PHE A 220 8.27 6.85 17.79
CA PHE A 220 8.30 5.41 17.53
C PHE A 220 9.08 4.62 18.59
N GLU A 221 9.28 5.20 19.76
CA GLU A 221 9.99 4.54 20.86
C GLU A 221 9.25 3.26 21.28
N LYS A 222 10.03 2.25 21.74
CA LYS A 222 9.52 1.01 22.34
C LYS A 222 8.65 0.14 21.43
N ILE A 223 8.79 0.21 20.10
CA ILE A 223 8.09 -0.68 19.15
C ILE A 223 8.25 -2.16 19.54
N ASN A 224 9.45 -2.60 19.93
CA ASN A 224 9.70 -3.99 20.31
C ASN A 224 8.90 -4.40 21.55
N GLU A 225 8.81 -3.53 22.57
CA GLU A 225 7.97 -3.77 23.76
C GLU A 225 6.49 -3.85 23.38
N ARG A 226 6.03 -2.94 22.51
CA ARG A 226 4.65 -2.89 22.02
C ARG A 226 4.28 -4.12 21.18
N ILE A 227 5.22 -4.64 20.38
CA ILE A 227 5.07 -5.90 19.65
C ILE A 227 4.95 -7.06 20.64
N LYS A 228 5.78 -7.12 21.70
CA LYS A 228 5.66 -8.16 22.75
C LYS A 228 4.28 -8.15 23.40
N ILE A 229 3.75 -6.97 23.77
CA ILE A 229 2.39 -6.83 24.31
C ILE A 229 1.36 -7.36 23.30
N SER A 230 1.55 -7.07 22.01
CA SER A 230 0.62 -7.49 20.96
C SER A 230 0.63 -8.99 20.71
N LEU A 231 1.76 -9.67 20.99
CA LEU A 231 1.95 -11.11 20.85
C LEU A 231 1.62 -11.90 22.13
N ASP A 232 1.61 -11.28 23.30
CA ASP A 232 1.40 -11.98 24.57
C ASP A 232 -0.03 -12.55 24.66
N PRO A 233 -0.19 -13.89 24.62
CA PRO A 233 -1.51 -14.53 24.64
C PRO A 233 -2.25 -14.35 25.97
N ASN A 234 -1.56 -13.95 27.04
CA ASN A 234 -2.12 -13.80 28.38
C ASN A 234 -2.68 -12.40 28.65
N THR A 235 -2.54 -11.46 27.71
CA THR A 235 -3.21 -10.16 27.87
C THR A 235 -4.73 -10.36 27.81
N PRO A 236 -5.52 -9.64 28.64
CA PRO A 236 -6.98 -9.79 28.65
C PRO A 236 -7.60 -9.68 27.25
N TYR A 237 -7.06 -8.77 26.43
CA TYR A 237 -7.51 -8.59 25.06
C TYR A 237 -7.19 -9.78 24.14
N ASN A 238 -6.00 -10.35 24.20
CA ASN A 238 -5.66 -11.49 23.34
C ASN A 238 -6.37 -12.77 23.78
N MET A 239 -6.64 -12.95 25.08
CA MET A 239 -7.53 -14.01 25.59
C MET A 239 -8.97 -13.82 25.09
N TRP A 240 -9.45 -12.58 25.02
CA TRP A 240 -10.73 -12.25 24.43
C TRP A 240 -10.75 -12.61 22.93
N LEU A 241 -9.75 -12.20 22.15
CA LEU A 241 -9.66 -12.55 20.73
C LEU A 241 -9.61 -14.06 20.47
N SER A 242 -8.91 -14.84 21.30
CA SER A 242 -8.79 -16.29 21.12
C SER A 242 -10.05 -17.07 21.48
N SER A 243 -10.92 -16.49 22.32
CA SER A 243 -12.20 -17.10 22.72
C SER A 243 -13.37 -16.73 21.82
N HIS A 244 -13.22 -15.74 20.93
CA HIS A 244 -14.30 -15.25 20.07
C HIS A 244 -14.17 -15.75 18.64
N SER A 245 -15.27 -16.28 18.10
CA SER A 245 -15.41 -16.56 16.67
C SER A 245 -15.39 -15.27 15.86
N TYR A 246 -14.83 -15.32 14.65
CA TYR A 246 -14.80 -14.15 13.75
C TYR A 246 -15.15 -14.54 12.31
N VAL A 247 -15.48 -13.51 11.53
CA VAL A 247 -15.57 -13.56 10.07
C VAL A 247 -14.48 -12.67 9.49
N GLU A 248 -13.86 -13.09 8.40
CA GLU A 248 -12.88 -12.27 7.67
C GLU A 248 -13.57 -11.06 7.04
N LEU A 249 -13.02 -9.85 7.25
CA LEU A 249 -13.67 -8.59 6.85
C LEU A 249 -14.04 -8.55 5.36
N ASN A 250 -13.15 -9.06 4.50
CA ASN A 250 -13.37 -9.08 3.06
C ASN A 250 -14.58 -9.90 2.63
N GLN A 251 -15.04 -10.85 3.45
CA GLN A 251 -16.27 -11.59 3.15
C GLN A 251 -17.48 -10.64 3.18
N LEU A 252 -17.55 -9.73 4.15
CA LEU A 252 -18.63 -8.74 4.27
C LEU A 252 -18.53 -7.65 3.19
N ILE A 253 -17.32 -7.19 2.85
CA ILE A 253 -17.14 -6.08 1.90
C ILE A 253 -17.28 -6.54 0.44
N ASN A 254 -16.60 -7.64 0.08
CA ASN A 254 -16.42 -8.07 -1.31
C ASN A 254 -17.30 -9.28 -1.71
N GLY A 255 -18.03 -9.88 -0.77
CA GLY A 255 -18.92 -11.01 -1.06
C GLY A 255 -20.15 -10.62 -1.89
N ASP A 256 -20.70 -11.62 -2.59
CA ASP A 256 -22.09 -11.58 -3.09
C ASP A 256 -23.03 -11.85 -1.91
N ASP A 257 -23.84 -10.86 -1.55
CA ASP A 257 -24.24 -10.67 -0.15
C ASP A 257 -25.76 -10.71 0.12
N SER A 258 -26.10 -10.76 1.43
CA SER A 258 -27.36 -10.95 2.18
C SER A 258 -27.37 -12.20 3.07
N THR A 259 -26.33 -13.04 3.02
CA THR A 259 -26.26 -14.33 3.74
C THR A 259 -25.18 -14.40 4.83
N ILE A 260 -24.29 -13.41 4.91
CA ILE A 260 -23.20 -13.42 5.88
C ILE A 260 -23.73 -12.90 7.21
N TYR A 261 -23.85 -13.81 8.19
CA TYR A 261 -24.28 -13.51 9.55
C TYR A 261 -23.22 -14.04 10.52
N PHE A 262 -22.98 -13.32 11.61
CA PHE A 262 -22.01 -13.73 12.63
C PHE A 262 -22.50 -14.90 13.49
N SER A 263 -23.80 -15.21 13.42
CA SER A 263 -24.44 -16.35 14.09
C SER A 263 -25.82 -16.63 13.48
N ASP A 264 -26.38 -17.82 13.75
CA ASP A 264 -27.77 -18.14 13.40
C ASP A 264 -28.78 -17.17 14.02
N GLU A 265 -28.43 -16.59 15.17
CA GLU A 265 -29.26 -15.60 15.85
C GLU A 265 -29.29 -14.27 15.07
N ASN A 266 -28.14 -13.81 14.58
CA ASN A 266 -28.05 -12.60 13.76
C ASN A 266 -28.90 -12.70 12.49
N LYS A 267 -29.03 -13.91 11.91
CA LYS A 267 -29.89 -14.15 10.75
C LYS A 267 -31.37 -13.86 11.03
N LYS A 268 -31.80 -14.00 12.28
CA LYS A 268 -33.20 -13.72 12.66
C LYS A 268 -33.48 -12.22 12.77
N PHE A 269 -32.45 -11.37 12.88
CA PHE A 269 -32.59 -9.93 13.07
C PHE A 269 -33.24 -9.21 11.88
N ILE A 270 -33.39 -9.84 10.72
CA ILE A 270 -34.11 -9.27 9.58
C ILE A 270 -35.60 -9.60 9.60
N GLN A 271 -36.02 -10.61 10.38
CA GLN A 271 -37.38 -11.14 10.33
C GLN A 271 -38.38 -10.17 10.97
N ASN A 272 -39.59 -10.10 10.40
CA ASN A 272 -40.66 -9.22 10.90
C ASN A 272 -41.06 -9.55 12.36
N LYS A 273 -41.17 -10.85 12.68
CA LYS A 273 -41.63 -11.34 13.99
C LYS A 273 -40.50 -11.68 14.98
N TYR A 274 -39.30 -11.16 14.75
CA TYR A 274 -38.18 -11.37 15.68
C TYR A 274 -38.44 -10.63 17.00
N ASN A 275 -38.20 -11.31 18.13
CA ASN A 275 -38.32 -10.68 19.45
C ASN A 275 -37.04 -9.92 19.81
N ASP A 276 -37.10 -8.61 19.63
CA ASP A 276 -36.04 -7.64 19.96
C ASP A 276 -36.37 -6.83 21.22
N SER A 277 -37.20 -7.35 22.13
CA SER A 277 -37.60 -6.63 23.35
C SER A 277 -36.43 -6.39 24.31
N ASN A 278 -35.37 -7.19 24.23
CA ASN A 278 -34.16 -7.09 25.04
C ASN A 278 -33.07 -6.22 24.39
N TRP A 279 -33.33 -5.62 23.23
CA TRP A 279 -32.36 -4.74 22.58
C TRP A 279 -32.32 -3.38 23.30
N GLU A 280 -31.14 -2.79 23.34
CA GLU A 280 -30.94 -1.43 23.86
C GLU A 280 -31.71 -0.44 22.98
N ILE A 281 -32.34 0.57 23.58
CA ILE A 281 -32.97 1.66 22.83
C ILE A 281 -32.06 2.88 22.94
N LEU A 282 -31.51 3.31 21.81
CA LEU A 282 -30.60 4.45 21.74
C LEU A 282 -31.12 5.49 20.74
N SER A 283 -30.93 6.75 21.07
CA SER A 283 -31.07 7.84 20.11
C SER A 283 -29.96 7.80 19.05
N LEU A 284 -30.19 8.40 17.88
CA LEU A 284 -29.15 8.56 16.85
C LEU A 284 -27.89 9.24 17.40
N LYS A 285 -28.04 10.17 18.36
CA LYS A 285 -26.90 10.85 19.00
C LYS A 285 -26.06 9.84 19.78
N GLU A 286 -26.67 9.04 20.64
CA GLU A 286 -25.97 8.04 21.46
C GLU A 286 -25.34 6.93 20.60
N ILE A 287 -26.01 6.53 19.51
CA ILE A 287 -25.44 5.58 18.54
C ILE A 287 -24.15 6.14 17.98
N ASN A 288 -24.17 7.37 17.44
CA ASN A 288 -22.99 8.00 16.86
C ASN A 288 -21.90 8.28 17.91
N GLU A 289 -22.28 8.62 19.14
CA GLU A 289 -21.34 8.76 20.26
C GLU A 289 -20.61 7.43 20.53
N LYS A 290 -21.29 6.27 20.49
CA LYS A 290 -20.65 4.96 20.65
C LYS A 290 -19.68 4.61 19.52
N PHE A 291 -19.95 5.05 18.29
CA PHE A 291 -18.98 4.94 17.18
C PHE A 291 -17.77 5.86 17.39
N ASN A 292 -17.97 7.05 17.94
CA ASN A 292 -16.96 8.11 18.03
C ASN A 292 -16.23 8.22 19.40
N LEU A 293 -16.28 7.17 20.24
CA LEU A 293 -15.58 7.17 21.54
C LEU A 293 -14.06 7.29 21.39
N GLU A 294 -13.34 7.56 22.50
CA GLU A 294 -11.85 7.65 22.54
C GLU A 294 -11.10 6.41 21.99
N ASN A 295 -11.81 5.33 21.65
CA ASN A 295 -11.29 4.11 21.04
C ASN A 295 -11.96 3.74 19.69
N GLU A 296 -12.65 4.68 19.01
CA GLU A 296 -13.31 4.57 17.68
C GLU A 296 -13.87 3.15 17.42
N PHE A 297 -15.12 2.88 17.80
CA PHE A 297 -15.69 1.54 17.60
C PHE A 297 -15.81 1.24 16.10
N ASP A 298 -14.96 0.35 15.60
CA ASP A 298 -15.13 -0.25 14.28
C ASP A 298 -15.88 -1.58 14.43
N GLY A 299 -16.91 -1.83 13.62
CA GLY A 299 -17.68 -3.06 13.71
C GLY A 299 -19.05 -3.00 13.04
N VAL A 300 -19.93 -3.94 13.42
CA VAL A 300 -21.26 -4.05 12.83
C VAL A 300 -22.34 -3.89 13.89
N VAL A 301 -23.29 -3.01 13.59
CA VAL A 301 -24.42 -2.66 14.45
C VAL A 301 -25.72 -2.86 13.68
N TRP A 302 -26.66 -3.56 14.31
CA TRP A 302 -28.02 -3.69 13.81
C TRP A 302 -28.95 -2.68 14.46
N LEU A 303 -29.77 -2.05 13.63
CA LEU A 303 -30.79 -1.10 14.01
C LEU A 303 -32.14 -1.64 13.59
N ARG A 304 -33.12 -1.64 14.49
CA ARG A 304 -34.49 -2.08 14.20
C ARG A 304 -35.50 -1.04 14.63
N GLN A 305 -36.54 -0.87 13.81
CA GLN A 305 -37.71 -0.08 14.14
C GLN A 305 -38.93 -0.67 13.43
N THR A 306 -40.10 -0.51 14.04
CA THR A 306 -41.38 -0.93 13.46
C THR A 306 -42.18 0.27 13.00
N PHE A 307 -42.96 0.10 11.93
CA PHE A 307 -43.89 1.11 11.44
C PHE A 307 -45.20 0.46 11.01
N ASP A 308 -46.30 1.22 11.15
CA ASP A 308 -47.63 0.74 10.77
C ASP A 308 -48.00 1.24 9.37
N TYR A 309 -48.38 0.30 8.50
CA TYR A 309 -48.81 0.54 7.13
C TYR A 309 -50.28 0.15 6.97
N GLN A 310 -51.18 1.14 7.06
CA GLN A 310 -52.64 0.93 7.08
C GLN A 310 -53.34 1.11 5.72
N LYS A 311 -52.62 1.54 4.67
CA LYS A 311 -53.24 1.84 3.37
C LYS A 311 -53.27 0.63 2.44
N ASN A 312 -54.39 0.44 1.74
CA ASN A 312 -54.49 -0.54 0.65
C ASN A 312 -53.58 -0.09 -0.51
N GLN A 313 -52.52 -0.87 -0.74
CA GLN A 313 -51.67 -0.89 -1.95
C GLN A 313 -51.35 0.50 -2.54
N ILE A 314 -50.58 1.29 -1.79
CA ILE A 314 -49.74 2.30 -2.44
C ILE A 314 -48.60 1.53 -3.13
N VAL A 315 -48.60 1.55 -4.47
CA VAL A 315 -47.47 1.12 -5.31
C VAL A 315 -46.41 2.22 -5.37
N ASP A 316 -45.20 1.90 -5.84
CA ASP A 316 -44.10 2.86 -6.02
C ASP A 316 -43.67 3.58 -4.72
N LEU A 317 -43.54 2.81 -3.64
CA LEU A 317 -42.97 3.32 -2.39
C LEU A 317 -41.46 3.39 -2.47
N GLU A 318 -40.88 4.42 -1.86
CA GLU A 318 -39.44 4.61 -1.77
C GLU A 318 -39.01 4.71 -0.30
N PHE A 319 -37.92 4.03 0.07
CA PHE A 319 -37.24 4.23 1.35
C PHE A 319 -36.04 5.15 1.14
N GLU A 320 -35.95 6.21 1.93
CA GLU A 320 -34.77 7.07 1.99
C GLU A 320 -34.04 6.85 3.31
N ILE A 321 -32.78 6.40 3.24
CA ILE A 321 -31.94 6.17 4.44
C ILE A 321 -31.31 7.47 4.95
N GLY A 322 -31.15 8.46 4.07
CA GLY A 322 -30.42 9.70 4.36
C GLY A 322 -28.91 9.48 4.42
N GLU A 323 -28.20 10.35 5.13
CA GLU A 323 -26.76 10.21 5.35
C GLU A 323 -26.41 8.97 6.21
N VAL A 324 -25.36 8.28 5.77
CA VAL A 324 -24.68 7.18 6.45
C VAL A 324 -23.21 7.35 6.16
N ASN A 325 -22.34 7.21 7.16
CA ASN A 325 -20.91 7.47 6.97
C ASN A 325 -20.24 6.36 6.15
N ASP A 326 -20.44 5.11 6.57
CA ASP A 326 -19.76 3.93 6.01
C ASP A 326 -20.72 2.99 5.24
N PHE A 327 -20.76 1.70 5.53
CA PHE A 327 -21.52 0.69 4.79
C PHE A 327 -22.84 0.40 5.47
N PHE A 328 -23.84 -0.01 4.68
CA PHE A 328 -25.10 -0.49 5.23
C PHE A 328 -25.76 -1.55 4.36
N ASP A 329 -26.64 -2.33 4.99
CA ASP A 329 -27.67 -3.13 4.36
C ASP A 329 -29.04 -2.80 4.95
N ILE A 330 -30.04 -2.73 4.08
CA ILE A 330 -31.43 -2.46 4.47
C ILE A 330 -32.28 -3.69 4.18
N PHE A 331 -33.07 -4.08 5.18
CA PHE A 331 -34.05 -5.15 5.08
C PHE A 331 -35.41 -4.66 5.56
N ILE A 332 -36.47 -5.06 4.88
CA ILE A 332 -37.85 -4.84 5.31
C ILE A 332 -38.56 -6.18 5.34
N ASN A 333 -39.16 -6.53 6.47
CA ASN A 333 -39.87 -7.80 6.69
C ASN A 333 -39.08 -9.06 6.27
N GLY A 334 -37.76 -9.07 6.46
CA GLY A 334 -36.89 -10.18 6.09
C GLY A 334 -36.50 -10.23 4.61
N LYS A 335 -36.88 -9.23 3.81
CA LYS A 335 -36.46 -9.08 2.42
C LYS A 335 -35.38 -8.01 2.31
N PHE A 336 -34.30 -8.32 1.60
CA PHE A 336 -33.24 -7.37 1.28
C PHE A 336 -33.77 -6.29 0.32
N ILE A 337 -33.44 -5.03 0.59
CA ILE A 337 -33.87 -3.87 -0.20
C ILE A 337 -32.70 -3.28 -0.96
N ASN A 338 -31.66 -2.85 -0.25
CA ASN A 338 -30.48 -2.27 -0.87
C ASN A 338 -29.28 -2.25 0.10
N ARG A 339 -28.13 -1.87 -0.44
CA ARG A 339 -26.83 -1.85 0.21
C ARG A 339 -25.96 -0.72 -0.32
N ARG A 340 -25.04 -0.24 0.52
CA ARG A 340 -23.84 0.49 0.08
C ARG A 340 -22.59 -0.41 0.13
N LYS A 341 -21.88 -0.56 -1.00
CA LYS A 341 -20.64 -1.38 -1.15
C LYS A 341 -19.34 -0.58 -1.23
N GLY A 342 -19.38 0.75 -1.18
CA GLY A 342 -18.19 1.57 -1.37
C GLY A 342 -18.26 2.96 -0.76
N TYR A 343 -17.09 3.60 -0.74
CA TYR A 343 -16.92 4.98 -0.30
C TYR A 343 -17.26 5.96 -1.43
N GLY A 344 -17.83 7.12 -1.09
CA GLY A 344 -18.20 8.17 -2.06
C GLY A 344 -19.68 8.48 -2.08
N ARG A 345 -20.13 9.22 -3.12
CA ARG A 345 -21.55 9.54 -3.30
C ARG A 345 -22.33 8.26 -3.57
N PHE A 346 -23.46 8.10 -2.90
CA PHE A 346 -24.39 7.01 -3.09
C PHE A 346 -25.82 7.56 -3.22
N GLU A 347 -26.69 6.81 -3.88
CA GLU A 347 -28.12 7.12 -3.91
C GLU A 347 -28.72 6.79 -2.54
N SER A 348 -29.28 7.78 -1.85
CA SER A 348 -29.86 7.57 -0.51
C SER A 348 -31.29 7.07 -0.53
N ARG A 349 -31.92 6.99 -1.71
CA ARG A 349 -33.33 6.66 -1.88
C ARG A 349 -33.48 5.44 -2.79
N PHE A 350 -34.33 4.50 -2.38
CA PHE A 350 -34.48 3.19 -3.00
C PHE A 350 -35.94 2.82 -3.14
N ILE A 351 -36.32 2.22 -4.27
CA ILE A 351 -37.65 1.66 -4.48
C ILE A 351 -37.82 0.47 -3.52
N ILE A 352 -38.97 0.40 -2.85
CA ILE A 352 -39.42 -0.74 -2.06
C ILE A 352 -40.19 -1.65 -3.02
N PRO A 353 -39.71 -2.88 -3.30
CA PRO A 353 -40.43 -3.80 -4.17
C PRO A 353 -41.87 -4.06 -3.70
N ASP A 354 -42.75 -4.24 -4.68
CA ASP A 354 -44.15 -4.58 -4.43
C ASP A 354 -44.28 -5.86 -3.58
N ASN A 355 -45.31 -5.92 -2.74
CA ASN A 355 -45.62 -7.05 -1.86
C ASN A 355 -44.62 -7.32 -0.71
N ILE A 356 -43.64 -6.43 -0.46
CA ILE A 356 -42.79 -6.55 0.74
C ILE A 356 -43.52 -6.07 2.00
N LEU A 357 -44.35 -5.03 1.88
CA LEU A 357 -45.08 -4.48 3.01
C LEU A 357 -46.34 -5.30 3.31
N ASN A 358 -46.50 -5.61 4.59
CA ASN A 358 -47.73 -6.19 5.13
C ASN A 358 -48.67 -5.06 5.54
N ARG A 359 -49.98 -5.29 5.44
CA ARG A 359 -50.95 -4.44 6.12
C ARG A 359 -50.73 -4.55 7.64
N GLY A 360 -50.66 -3.41 8.32
CA GLY A 360 -50.35 -3.34 9.75
C GLY A 360 -48.86 -3.16 10.02
N ILE A 361 -48.34 -3.84 11.04
CA ILE A 361 -46.97 -3.67 11.51
C ILE A 361 -45.96 -4.28 10.54
N ASN A 362 -44.99 -3.46 10.16
CA ASN A 362 -43.82 -3.81 9.38
C ASN A 362 -42.56 -3.52 10.18
N THR A 363 -41.50 -4.26 9.88
CA THR A 363 -40.18 -4.08 10.49
C THR A 363 -39.19 -3.62 9.44
N ILE A 364 -38.45 -2.57 9.75
CA ILE A 364 -37.18 -2.25 9.08
C ILE A 364 -36.01 -2.70 9.96
N ALA A 365 -35.04 -3.36 9.34
CA ALA A 365 -33.76 -3.69 9.95
C ALA A 365 -32.65 -3.10 9.08
N ILE A 366 -31.74 -2.35 9.70
CA ILE A 366 -30.58 -1.77 9.04
C ILE A 366 -29.34 -2.34 9.71
N ARG A 367 -28.48 -2.97 8.93
CA ARG A 367 -27.14 -3.37 9.37
C ARG A 367 -26.18 -2.26 8.96
N VAL A 368 -25.66 -1.50 9.91
CA VAL A 368 -24.61 -0.50 9.68
C VAL A 368 -23.27 -1.15 10.00
N ALA A 369 -22.31 -1.00 9.10
CA ALA A 369 -20.98 -1.57 9.21
C ALA A 369 -19.97 -0.44 9.09
N ASP A 370 -19.33 -0.11 10.20
CA ASP A 370 -18.27 0.90 10.29
C ASP A 370 -16.90 0.24 10.23
N MET A 371 -16.10 0.66 9.26
CA MET A 371 -14.81 0.05 8.95
C MET A 371 -13.65 0.98 9.22
N PHE A 372 -13.89 2.29 9.27
CA PHE A 372 -12.90 3.28 9.66
C PHE A 372 -13.58 4.63 9.92
N GLY A 373 -13.06 5.37 10.90
CA GLY A 373 -13.41 6.77 11.10
C GLY A 373 -14.72 6.94 11.86
N ASP A 374 -15.49 7.97 11.51
CA ASP A 374 -16.75 8.25 12.19
C ASP A 374 -17.84 7.31 11.67
N GLY A 375 -18.30 6.38 12.49
CA GLY A 375 -19.36 5.45 12.13
C GLY A 375 -20.79 5.96 12.37
N GLY A 376 -21.75 5.07 12.13
CA GLY A 376 -23.12 5.22 12.61
C GLY A 376 -24.13 5.78 11.61
N LEU A 377 -25.21 6.33 12.16
CA LEU A 377 -26.38 6.80 11.43
C LEU A 377 -26.67 8.25 11.84
N PRO A 378 -26.08 9.25 11.13
CA PRO A 378 -26.30 10.66 11.40
C PRO A 378 -27.78 11.05 11.41
N LYS A 379 -28.12 12.13 12.12
CA LYS A 379 -29.48 12.66 12.11
C LYS A 379 -29.76 13.31 10.75
N ASP A 380 -30.70 12.72 10.00
CA ASP A 380 -31.09 13.24 8.70
C ASP A 380 -32.62 13.36 8.61
N LYS A 381 -33.10 14.58 8.31
CA LYS A 381 -34.51 14.88 8.12
C LYS A 381 -35.11 14.18 6.91
N LYS A 382 -34.32 13.62 6.00
CA LYS A 382 -34.81 12.89 4.82
C LYS A 382 -35.21 11.46 5.14
N ARG A 383 -34.74 10.87 6.24
CA ARG A 383 -35.01 9.47 6.56
C ARG A 383 -36.51 9.18 6.68
N GLY A 384 -37.00 8.18 5.95
CA GLY A 384 -38.43 7.90 5.89
C GLY A 384 -38.88 7.06 4.70
N ILE A 385 -40.18 6.84 4.61
CA ILE A 385 -40.84 6.23 3.44
C ILE A 385 -41.58 7.31 2.68
N TYR A 386 -41.46 7.28 1.36
CA TYR A 386 -42.01 8.25 0.42
C TYR A 386 -42.95 7.59 -0.57
N HIS A 387 -43.90 8.38 -1.05
CA HIS A 387 -44.75 8.08 -2.20
C HIS A 387 -44.90 9.36 -3.00
N ASN A 388 -44.61 9.34 -4.30
CA ASN A 388 -44.65 10.53 -5.16
C ASN A 388 -43.92 11.74 -4.56
N ASN A 389 -42.69 11.54 -4.09
CA ASN A 389 -41.85 12.54 -3.41
C ASN A 389 -42.43 13.13 -2.11
N LYS A 390 -43.59 12.67 -1.64
CA LYS A 390 -44.14 13.05 -0.34
C LYS A 390 -43.75 12.02 0.70
N LYS A 391 -43.10 12.48 1.78
CA LYS A 391 -42.84 11.60 2.91
C LYS A 391 -44.15 11.20 3.57
N ILE A 392 -44.44 9.91 3.57
CA ILE A 392 -45.64 9.34 4.19
C ILE A 392 -45.34 8.73 5.57
N PHE A 393 -44.07 8.41 5.86
CA PHE A 393 -43.64 7.92 7.17
C PHE A 393 -42.26 8.48 7.54
N SER A 394 -42.12 8.94 8.78
CA SER A 394 -40.83 9.33 9.38
C SER A 394 -40.46 8.33 10.45
N PHE A 395 -39.20 7.87 10.44
CA PHE A 395 -38.67 7.04 11.53
C PHE A 395 -38.32 7.91 12.74
N PHE A 396 -38.44 7.33 13.93
CA PHE A 396 -38.09 7.97 15.19
C PHE A 396 -36.56 8.11 15.33
N ASP A 397 -36.15 9.09 16.14
CA ASP A 397 -34.74 9.28 16.52
C ASP A 397 -34.23 8.12 17.40
N ASN A 398 -35.11 7.41 18.11
CA ASN A 398 -34.75 6.27 18.94
C ASN A 398 -34.89 4.96 18.17
N TRP A 399 -33.84 4.15 18.19
CA TRP A 399 -33.76 2.85 17.50
C TRP A 399 -33.50 1.75 18.52
N LYS A 400 -34.01 0.55 18.24
CA LYS A 400 -33.52 -0.66 18.90
C LYS A 400 -32.18 -1.02 18.30
N VAL A 401 -31.17 -1.22 19.14
CA VAL A 401 -29.77 -1.36 18.73
C VAL A 401 -29.16 -2.65 19.24
N ARG A 402 -28.39 -3.31 18.37
CA ARG A 402 -27.60 -4.49 18.70
C ARG A 402 -26.23 -4.43 18.03
N PHE A 403 -25.21 -4.19 18.84
CA PHE A 403 -23.81 -4.40 18.45
C PHE A 403 -23.58 -5.90 18.25
N SER A 404 -23.05 -6.27 17.09
CA SER A 404 -22.95 -7.68 16.66
C SER A 404 -21.54 -8.10 16.29
N SER A 405 -20.64 -7.16 16.02
CA SER A 405 -19.23 -7.49 15.85
C SER A 405 -18.30 -6.35 16.24
N TRP A 406 -17.09 -6.69 16.67
CA TRP A 406 -15.95 -5.78 16.86
C TRP A 406 -14.88 -6.04 15.79
N LYS A 407 -14.42 -5.00 15.10
CA LYS A 407 -13.39 -5.11 14.06
C LYS A 407 -11.99 -4.97 14.66
N THR A 408 -11.12 -5.92 14.36
CA THR A 408 -9.66 -5.76 14.55
C THR A 408 -8.91 -6.78 13.68
N ASN A 409 -7.68 -6.47 13.26
CA ASN A 409 -6.83 -7.39 12.49
C ASN A 409 -7.53 -7.93 11.21
N ASN A 410 -8.24 -7.05 10.48
CA ASN A 410 -9.07 -7.41 9.31
C ASN A 410 -10.12 -8.49 9.56
N ARG A 411 -10.59 -8.63 10.81
CA ARG A 411 -11.62 -9.58 11.22
C ARG A 411 -12.73 -8.90 11.99
N LEU A 412 -13.93 -9.44 11.87
CA LEU A 412 -15.12 -9.04 12.60
C LEU A 412 -15.43 -10.12 13.63
N TYR A 413 -15.05 -9.87 14.89
CA TYR A 413 -15.26 -10.76 16.02
C TYR A 413 -16.71 -10.66 16.49
N ASN A 414 -17.42 -11.79 16.54
CA ASN A 414 -18.84 -11.85 16.88
C ASN A 414 -19.09 -11.42 18.34
N LEU A 415 -20.10 -10.59 18.57
CA LEU A 415 -20.55 -10.16 19.89
C LEU A 415 -21.88 -10.83 20.24
N SER A 416 -21.83 -11.80 21.14
CA SER A 416 -22.98 -12.58 21.58
C SER A 416 -23.85 -11.83 22.60
N LYS A 417 -23.26 -10.90 23.37
CA LYS A 417 -23.91 -10.12 24.43
C LYS A 417 -24.03 -8.64 24.10
N GLY A 418 -23.30 -8.15 23.09
CA GLY A 418 -23.37 -6.76 22.64
C GLY A 418 -22.11 -5.98 22.98
N PHE A 419 -22.21 -4.65 23.06
CA PHE A 419 -21.06 -3.75 23.22
C PHE A 419 -20.24 -4.01 24.49
N ASP A 420 -20.91 -4.28 25.61
CA ASP A 420 -20.25 -4.47 26.92
C ASP A 420 -19.42 -5.75 27.04
N GLU A 421 -19.49 -6.65 26.04
CA GLU A 421 -18.64 -7.83 25.92
C GLU A 421 -17.21 -7.50 25.50
N ILE A 422 -16.99 -6.31 24.91
CA ILE A 422 -15.71 -5.93 24.31
C ILE A 422 -14.71 -5.62 25.43
N ILE A 423 -13.60 -6.36 25.42
CA ILE A 423 -12.39 -5.94 26.12
C ILE A 423 -11.64 -5.00 25.18
N PHE A 424 -11.33 -3.78 25.60
CA PHE A 424 -10.56 -2.85 24.76
C PHE A 424 -9.05 -3.14 24.87
N PRO A 425 -8.29 -3.01 23.77
CA PRO A 425 -6.85 -3.21 23.79
C PRO A 425 -6.15 -2.11 24.59
N SER A 426 -4.98 -2.44 25.17
CA SER A 426 -4.07 -1.44 25.72
C SER A 426 -3.65 -0.44 24.62
N LYS A 427 -3.52 0.85 24.96
CA LYS A 427 -3.00 1.89 24.05
C LYS A 427 -1.56 1.60 23.56
N LEU A 428 -0.82 0.75 24.27
CA LEU A 428 0.51 0.31 23.86
C LEU A 428 0.48 -0.79 22.79
N ARG A 429 -0.64 -1.51 22.66
CA ARG A 429 -0.79 -2.57 21.66
C ARG A 429 -0.73 -1.99 20.25
N ILE A 430 -0.07 -2.68 19.34
CA ILE A 430 -0.07 -2.39 17.91
C ILE A 430 -1.03 -3.38 17.23
N PRO A 431 -2.10 -2.93 16.56
CA PRO A 431 -2.98 -3.81 15.77
C PRO A 431 -2.20 -4.57 14.69
N ARG A 432 -2.63 -5.79 14.34
CA ARG A 432 -2.04 -6.59 13.25
C ARG A 432 -2.63 -6.13 11.91
N GLU A 433 -2.12 -5.01 11.41
CA GLU A 433 -2.53 -4.42 10.14
C GLU A 433 -1.29 -3.91 9.40
N GLY A 434 -1.25 -4.09 8.07
CA GLY A 434 -0.13 -3.66 7.22
C GLY A 434 0.22 -2.18 7.33
N SER A 435 -0.72 -1.34 7.78
CA SER A 435 -0.50 0.10 7.97
C SER A 435 0.27 0.45 9.24
N LYS A 436 0.50 -0.53 10.13
CA LYS A 436 1.20 -0.30 11.39
C LYS A 436 2.72 -0.46 11.21
N PRO A 437 3.52 0.19 12.09
CA PRO A 437 4.97 0.08 12.08
C PRO A 437 5.48 -1.36 11.93
N THR A 438 6.52 -1.54 11.11
CA THR A 438 7.23 -2.82 10.91
C THR A 438 6.44 -3.95 10.22
N MET A 439 5.11 -3.86 10.12
CA MET A 439 4.29 -4.97 9.63
C MET A 439 4.69 -5.45 8.23
N LEU A 440 4.93 -4.54 7.29
CA LEU A 440 5.31 -4.87 5.91
C LEU A 440 6.78 -5.25 5.78
N TYR A 441 7.66 -4.71 6.63
CA TYR A 441 9.03 -5.21 6.75
C TYR A 441 9.05 -6.72 7.01
N ASN A 442 8.31 -7.15 8.04
CA ASN A 442 8.23 -8.55 8.41
C ASN A 442 7.55 -9.41 7.33
N SER A 443 6.49 -8.89 6.72
CA SER A 443 5.59 -9.68 5.88
C SER A 443 6.04 -9.79 4.42
N LEU A 444 6.79 -8.81 3.93
CA LEU A 444 7.23 -8.72 2.54
C LEU A 444 8.75 -8.62 2.40
N ILE A 445 9.41 -7.77 3.18
CA ILE A 445 10.82 -7.43 2.94
C ILE A 445 11.74 -8.55 3.41
N SER A 446 11.58 -8.99 4.65
CA SER A 446 12.37 -10.07 5.22
C SER A 446 12.30 -11.39 4.43
N PRO A 447 11.11 -11.88 4.00
CA PRO A 447 11.04 -13.12 3.20
C PRO A 447 11.53 -12.98 1.74
N ILE A 448 11.62 -11.77 1.20
CA ILE A 448 12.21 -11.52 -0.13
C ILE A 448 13.74 -11.45 -0.03
N SER A 449 14.26 -10.89 1.06
CA SER A 449 15.68 -10.90 1.34
C SER A 449 16.20 -12.34 1.53
N PRO A 450 17.41 -12.68 1.05
CA PRO A 450 18.38 -11.83 0.35
C PRO A 450 18.44 -12.16 -1.14
N TYR A 451 17.30 -12.15 -1.86
CA TYR A 451 17.32 -12.35 -3.30
C TYR A 451 18.24 -11.33 -3.95
N SER A 452 19.26 -11.75 -4.70
CA SER A 452 20.24 -10.83 -5.27
C SER A 452 19.59 -9.87 -6.26
N ILE A 453 19.80 -8.58 -6.05
CA ILE A 453 19.23 -7.47 -6.82
C ILE A 453 20.29 -6.39 -7.07
N LYS A 454 20.08 -5.60 -8.11
CA LYS A 454 20.87 -4.42 -8.44
C LYS A 454 20.52 -3.20 -7.61
N GLY A 455 19.27 -3.06 -7.18
CA GLY A 455 18.81 -1.92 -6.38
C GLY A 455 17.29 -1.86 -6.17
N PHE A 456 16.85 -0.77 -5.56
CA PHE A 456 15.47 -0.54 -5.14
C PHE A 456 14.83 0.63 -5.91
N ILE A 457 13.57 0.47 -6.30
CA ILE A 457 12.70 1.59 -6.70
C ILE A 457 11.53 1.71 -5.72
N TRP A 458 11.24 2.94 -5.31
CA TRP A 458 10.32 3.23 -4.20
C TRP A 458 9.34 4.34 -4.56
N TYR A 459 8.04 4.10 -4.38
CA TYR A 459 7.03 5.15 -4.49
C TYR A 459 6.03 5.08 -3.33
N GLN A 460 6.23 6.00 -2.38
CA GLN A 460 5.38 6.21 -1.22
C GLN A 460 5.55 7.65 -0.73
N GLY A 461 4.52 8.17 -0.08
CA GLY A 461 4.58 9.40 0.69
C GLY A 461 3.20 9.91 1.05
N GLU A 462 2.20 9.62 0.21
CA GLU A 462 0.85 10.15 0.31
C GLU A 462 0.18 9.86 1.67
N ASN A 463 0.50 8.73 2.33
CA ASN A 463 -0.05 8.39 3.64
C ASN A 463 0.72 9.01 4.84
N ASN A 464 1.80 9.75 4.57
CA ASN A 464 2.56 10.51 5.56
C ASN A 464 2.46 12.03 5.33
N VAL A 465 1.62 12.49 4.39
CA VAL A 465 1.51 13.92 4.03
C VAL A 465 1.09 14.80 5.21
N THR A 466 0.26 14.29 6.12
CA THR A 466 -0.17 15.01 7.34
C THR A 466 0.76 14.78 8.54
N SER A 467 1.82 13.98 8.38
CA SER A 467 2.83 13.68 9.40
C SER A 467 4.25 13.84 8.85
N TYR A 468 4.42 14.85 7.99
CA TYR A 468 5.63 15.06 7.21
C TYR A 468 6.85 15.37 8.09
N GLU A 469 6.66 15.89 9.30
CA GLU A 469 7.73 16.37 10.18
C GLU A 469 8.79 15.30 10.44
N ASN A 470 8.35 14.06 10.67
CA ASN A 470 9.25 12.94 10.92
C ASN A 470 9.61 12.14 9.65
N TYR A 471 9.06 12.50 8.49
CA TYR A 471 9.11 11.64 7.30
C TYR A 471 10.54 11.33 6.85
N ARG A 472 11.43 12.33 6.84
CA ARG A 472 12.83 12.12 6.45
C ARG A 472 13.49 11.08 7.36
N SER A 473 13.38 11.21 8.67
CA SER A 473 13.94 10.27 9.63
C SER A 473 13.34 8.86 9.49
N ILE A 474 12.02 8.74 9.29
CA ILE A 474 11.36 7.46 9.01
C ILE A 474 11.90 6.84 7.72
N PHE A 475 11.96 7.61 6.64
CA PHE A 475 12.34 7.11 5.33
C PHE A 475 13.84 6.73 5.27
N LEU A 476 14.70 7.45 5.97
CA LEU A 476 16.09 7.05 6.18
C LEU A 476 16.19 5.71 6.93
N SER A 477 15.32 5.46 7.91
CA SER A 477 15.22 4.14 8.56
C SER A 477 14.75 3.05 7.60
N VAL A 478 13.88 3.35 6.63
CA VAL A 478 13.50 2.41 5.56
C VAL A 478 14.69 2.09 4.65
N ILE A 479 15.41 3.10 4.16
CA ILE A 479 16.59 2.91 3.30
C ILE A 479 17.65 2.04 4.00
N LYS A 480 17.94 2.36 5.26
CA LYS A 480 18.87 1.58 6.10
C LYS A 480 18.36 0.16 6.36
N THR A 481 17.06 -0.03 6.56
CA THR A 481 16.44 -1.35 6.73
C THR A 481 16.74 -2.22 5.51
N TYR A 482 16.47 -1.70 4.31
CA TYR A 482 16.63 -2.46 3.06
C TYR A 482 18.08 -2.80 2.78
N ARG A 483 18.98 -1.83 2.94
CA ARG A 483 20.43 -2.05 2.78
C ARG A 483 20.98 -3.07 3.78
N LYS A 484 20.52 -3.03 5.04
CA LYS A 484 20.91 -3.99 6.09
C LYS A 484 20.40 -5.40 5.79
N GLU A 485 19.15 -5.55 5.36
CA GLU A 485 18.58 -6.85 5.00
C GLU A 485 19.34 -7.53 3.86
N TRP A 486 19.80 -6.76 2.87
CA TRP A 486 20.61 -7.27 1.76
C TRP A 486 22.11 -7.33 2.08
N GLY A 487 22.55 -6.90 3.26
CA GLY A 487 23.95 -6.87 3.66
C GLY A 487 24.83 -5.96 2.79
N ASN A 488 24.26 -4.92 2.18
CA ASN A 488 24.98 -4.00 1.30
C ASN A 488 24.50 -2.55 1.49
N GLU A 489 25.30 -1.77 2.21
CA GLU A 489 25.06 -0.35 2.53
C GLU A 489 25.09 0.59 1.32
N LYS A 490 25.58 0.12 0.17
CA LYS A 490 25.74 0.92 -1.05
C LYS A 490 24.68 0.63 -2.10
N LEU A 491 23.72 -0.27 -1.84
CA LEU A 491 22.67 -0.57 -2.82
C LEU A 491 21.92 0.72 -3.24
N PRO A 492 21.77 0.95 -4.55
CA PRO A 492 21.00 2.06 -5.09
C PRO A 492 19.56 2.06 -4.57
N PHE A 493 19.08 3.24 -4.18
CA PHE A 493 17.72 3.44 -3.72
C PHE A 493 17.09 4.64 -4.43
N TYR A 494 16.23 4.38 -5.41
CA TYR A 494 15.60 5.43 -6.21
C TYR A 494 14.15 5.62 -5.81
N ASN A 495 13.85 6.78 -5.23
CA ASN A 495 12.53 7.14 -4.76
C ASN A 495 11.79 8.02 -5.77
N VAL A 496 10.49 8.19 -5.54
CA VAL A 496 9.62 9.08 -6.32
C VAL A 496 9.14 10.20 -5.41
N GLN A 497 9.40 11.44 -5.79
CA GLN A 497 8.77 12.60 -5.16
C GLN A 497 7.25 12.50 -5.38
N ILE A 498 6.42 12.72 -4.36
CA ILE A 498 4.97 12.64 -4.55
C ILE A 498 4.49 13.68 -5.56
N ALA A 499 3.50 13.31 -6.37
CA ALA A 499 2.93 14.21 -7.36
C ALA A 499 2.04 15.27 -6.67
N PRO A 500 1.86 16.47 -7.26
CA PRO A 500 0.91 17.44 -6.76
C PRO A 500 -0.50 16.86 -6.74
N HIS A 501 -1.19 17.00 -5.61
CA HIS A 501 -2.56 16.53 -5.40
C HIS A 501 -3.23 17.43 -4.36
N GLU A 502 -4.54 17.64 -4.49
CA GLU A 502 -5.27 18.44 -3.52
C GLU A 502 -5.64 17.58 -2.30
N TYR A 503 -4.82 17.64 -1.27
CA TYR A 503 -5.08 16.91 -0.03
C TYR A 503 -6.21 17.60 0.75
N ALA A 504 -7.38 16.94 0.78
CA ALA A 504 -8.52 17.39 1.57
C ALA A 504 -8.19 17.35 3.07
N SER A 505 -8.66 18.36 3.80
CA SER A 505 -8.47 18.49 5.24
C SER A 505 -8.99 17.26 5.99
N ARG A 506 -8.11 16.53 6.68
CA ARG A 506 -8.50 15.63 7.77
C ARG A 506 -8.41 16.43 9.08
N ARG A 507 -9.42 16.32 9.96
CA ARG A 507 -9.36 16.78 11.37
C ARG A 507 -8.98 18.26 11.55
N ASN A 508 -9.66 19.20 10.88
CA ASN A 508 -9.44 20.66 11.01
C ASN A 508 -8.02 21.16 10.66
N GLN A 509 -7.18 20.35 10.02
CA GLN A 509 -5.88 20.78 9.52
C GLN A 509 -6.02 21.32 8.09
N THR A 510 -5.96 22.65 7.94
CA THR A 510 -6.22 23.37 6.68
C THR A 510 -4.94 23.98 6.08
N SER A 511 -3.83 23.22 6.07
CA SER A 511 -2.62 23.69 5.39
C SER A 511 -2.65 23.35 3.90
N GLY A 512 -2.64 24.38 3.05
CA GLY A 512 -2.43 24.24 1.61
C GLY A 512 -1.01 23.83 1.21
N GLU A 513 -0.15 23.47 2.18
CA GLU A 513 1.28 23.25 1.98
C GLU A 513 1.77 21.84 2.41
N PHE A 514 0.90 20.95 2.90
CA PHE A 514 1.29 19.62 3.37
C PHE A 514 2.11 18.83 2.35
N ALA A 515 1.66 18.77 1.09
CA ALA A 515 2.39 18.04 0.06
C ALA A 515 3.74 18.68 -0.25
N ALA A 516 3.85 20.00 -0.15
CA ALA A 516 5.13 20.70 -0.37
C ALA A 516 6.14 20.38 0.74
N ASN A 517 5.68 20.36 2.00
CA ASN A 517 6.51 19.98 3.13
C ASN A 517 7.02 18.54 3.00
N LEU A 518 6.16 17.60 2.63
CA LEU A 518 6.58 16.22 2.40
C LEU A 518 7.56 16.09 1.22
N ARG A 519 7.29 16.77 0.09
CA ARG A 519 8.19 16.78 -1.08
C ARG A 519 9.57 17.33 -0.73
N GLU A 520 9.64 18.28 0.19
CA GLU A 520 10.91 18.78 0.72
C GLU A 520 11.64 17.70 1.54
N GLN A 521 10.95 16.97 2.41
CA GLN A 521 11.57 15.83 3.13
C GLN A 521 12.13 14.79 2.16
N GLN A 522 11.39 14.47 1.09
CA GLN A 522 11.85 13.57 0.02
C GLN A 522 13.09 14.14 -0.69
N ARG A 523 13.09 15.42 -1.05
CA ARG A 523 14.24 16.08 -1.68
C ARG A 523 15.49 16.07 -0.79
N LEU A 524 15.32 16.32 0.50
CA LEU A 524 16.41 16.33 1.48
C LEU A 524 17.02 14.95 1.72
N THR A 525 16.39 13.86 1.28
CA THR A 525 17.00 12.51 1.32
C THR A 525 18.09 12.31 0.27
N LEU A 526 18.18 13.19 -0.73
CA LEU A 526 19.26 13.18 -1.74
C LEU A 526 20.64 13.52 -1.15
N SER A 527 20.73 13.92 0.13
CA SER A 527 22.00 14.02 0.83
C SER A 527 22.66 12.67 1.09
N GLU A 528 21.90 11.58 1.05
CA GLU A 528 22.41 10.23 1.28
C GLU A 528 23.12 9.65 0.05
N GLU A 529 24.16 8.85 0.29
CA GLU A 529 24.89 8.16 -0.79
C GLU A 529 23.97 7.16 -1.51
N ASN A 530 24.11 7.11 -2.85
CA ASN A 530 23.36 6.21 -3.74
C ASN A 530 21.83 6.30 -3.58
N VAL A 531 21.33 7.48 -3.26
CA VAL A 531 19.90 7.81 -3.29
C VAL A 531 19.62 8.74 -4.49
N GLY A 532 18.52 8.48 -5.18
CA GLY A 532 18.03 9.29 -6.30
C GLY A 532 16.53 9.53 -6.18
N MET A 533 16.02 10.53 -6.88
CA MET A 533 14.62 10.95 -6.80
C MET A 533 14.05 11.29 -8.18
N ALA A 534 13.02 10.56 -8.58
CA ALA A 534 12.22 10.92 -9.75
C ALA A 534 11.25 12.05 -9.37
N VAL A 535 11.42 13.21 -10.01
CA VAL A 535 10.51 14.36 -9.84
C VAL A 535 9.24 14.14 -10.67
N THR A 536 8.05 14.34 -10.08
CA THR A 536 6.74 14.05 -10.70
C THR A 536 5.78 15.25 -10.70
N MET A 537 6.32 16.44 -10.52
CA MET A 537 5.58 17.69 -10.43
C MET A 537 4.58 17.92 -11.57
N ASP A 538 4.87 17.43 -12.77
CA ASP A 538 4.12 17.65 -14.01
C ASP A 538 3.01 16.63 -14.28
N ILE A 539 2.88 15.59 -13.45
CA ILE A 539 1.90 14.50 -13.64
C ILE A 539 0.78 14.50 -12.60
N GLY A 540 0.75 15.48 -11.70
CA GLY A 540 -0.25 15.58 -10.62
C GLY A 540 -1.70 15.67 -11.12
N ASP A 541 -2.63 15.28 -10.26
CA ASP A 541 -4.08 15.38 -10.48
C ASP A 541 -4.73 15.91 -9.18
N SER A 542 -5.55 16.95 -9.29
CA SER A 542 -6.18 17.58 -8.12
C SER A 542 -7.30 16.73 -7.52
N LEU A 543 -7.90 15.84 -8.29
CA LEU A 543 -9.07 15.05 -7.90
C LEU A 543 -8.70 13.60 -7.58
N ASP A 544 -7.59 13.11 -8.13
CA ASP A 544 -7.14 11.73 -7.92
C ASP A 544 -5.71 11.70 -7.35
N ILE A 545 -5.57 11.07 -6.18
CA ILE A 545 -4.28 10.86 -5.52
C ILE A 545 -3.40 9.83 -6.26
N HIS A 546 -3.98 9.12 -7.24
CA HIS A 546 -3.31 8.16 -8.11
C HIS A 546 -3.21 8.71 -9.54
N PRO A 547 -2.16 9.50 -9.86
CA PRO A 547 -1.94 10.02 -11.20
C PRO A 547 -2.05 8.95 -12.29
N LYS A 548 -2.90 9.20 -13.29
CA LYS A 548 -3.07 8.32 -14.48
C LYS A 548 -1.79 8.21 -15.31
N ILE A 549 -0.94 9.22 -15.29
CA ILE A 549 0.26 9.31 -16.11
C ILE A 549 1.44 8.60 -15.41
N LYS A 550 1.55 7.28 -15.57
CA LYS A 550 2.59 6.46 -14.90
C LYS A 550 3.91 6.33 -15.69
N LYS A 551 3.87 6.46 -17.02
CA LYS A 551 5.03 6.26 -17.91
C LYS A 551 6.25 7.14 -17.56
N PRO A 552 6.10 8.45 -17.29
CA PRO A 552 7.23 9.28 -16.89
C PRO A 552 7.87 8.85 -15.56
N VAL A 553 7.10 8.29 -14.62
CA VAL A 553 7.62 7.86 -13.32
C VAL A 553 8.65 6.74 -13.49
N GLY A 554 8.28 5.65 -14.17
CA GLY A 554 9.17 4.52 -14.42
C GLY A 554 10.39 4.92 -15.25
N LYS A 555 10.20 5.74 -16.30
CA LYS A 555 11.31 6.28 -17.11
C LYS A 555 12.29 7.09 -16.29
N ARG A 556 11.82 8.00 -15.43
CA ARG A 556 12.68 8.87 -14.61
C ARG A 556 13.48 8.07 -13.59
N LEU A 557 12.89 7.04 -12.99
CA LEU A 557 13.63 6.09 -12.15
C LEU A 557 14.72 5.35 -12.94
N ALA A 558 14.42 4.93 -14.17
CA ALA A 558 15.39 4.26 -15.03
C ALA A 558 16.54 5.19 -15.46
N LEU A 559 16.28 6.48 -15.70
CA LEU A 559 17.34 7.46 -15.97
C LEU A 559 18.36 7.54 -14.82
N TRP A 560 17.90 7.51 -13.57
CA TRP A 560 18.79 7.46 -12.40
C TRP A 560 19.67 6.20 -12.43
N ALA A 561 19.06 5.03 -12.64
CA ALA A 561 19.80 3.77 -12.73
C ALA A 561 20.82 3.76 -13.87
N LEU A 562 20.42 4.18 -15.08
CA LEU A 562 21.31 4.27 -16.25
C LEU A 562 22.53 5.16 -15.97
N ALA A 563 22.30 6.36 -15.42
CA ALA A 563 23.36 7.33 -15.18
C ALA A 563 24.30 6.91 -14.04
N LYS A 564 23.77 6.30 -12.97
CA LYS A 564 24.53 6.04 -11.73
C LYS A 564 25.10 4.63 -11.65
N ASP A 565 24.43 3.63 -12.23
CA ASP A 565 24.77 2.21 -12.04
C ASP A 565 25.25 1.50 -13.29
N TYR A 566 24.95 2.04 -14.48
CA TYR A 566 25.28 1.42 -15.77
C TYR A 566 26.22 2.27 -16.65
N GLY A 567 26.81 3.32 -16.10
CA GLY A 567 27.88 4.07 -16.75
C GLY A 567 27.45 4.96 -17.91
N TYR A 568 26.15 5.34 -18.01
CA TYR A 568 25.68 6.29 -19.01
C TYR A 568 26.14 7.71 -18.64
N GLN A 569 27.37 8.04 -19.06
CA GLN A 569 27.96 9.35 -18.85
C GLN A 569 27.17 10.44 -19.57
N ASN A 570 27.06 11.62 -18.97
CA ASN A 570 26.36 12.78 -19.50
C ASN A 570 24.83 12.62 -19.69
N LEU A 571 24.23 11.53 -19.20
CA LEU A 571 22.77 11.38 -19.17
C LEU A 571 22.17 12.31 -18.11
N ASN A 572 21.39 13.29 -18.54
CA ASN A 572 20.63 14.14 -17.63
C ASN A 572 19.43 13.37 -17.06
N HIS A 573 19.53 12.97 -15.80
CA HIS A 573 18.64 12.00 -15.16
C HIS A 573 17.65 12.60 -14.15
N SER A 574 17.67 13.93 -13.97
CA SER A 574 16.70 14.66 -13.14
C SER A 574 16.36 16.00 -13.77
N GLY A 575 15.25 16.60 -13.35
CA GLY A 575 14.96 18.00 -13.58
C GLY A 575 15.72 18.90 -12.60
N PRO A 576 15.61 20.25 -12.76
CA PRO A 576 16.32 21.19 -11.90
C PRO A 576 16.09 20.94 -10.40
N LEU A 577 17.17 20.76 -9.66
CA LEU A 577 17.16 20.62 -8.20
C LEU A 577 17.81 21.84 -7.56
N PHE A 578 17.19 22.41 -6.53
CA PHE A 578 17.73 23.58 -5.84
C PHE A 578 19.12 23.31 -5.28
N LYS A 579 20.08 24.14 -5.69
CA LYS A 579 21.48 24.07 -5.27
C LYS A 579 21.82 25.15 -4.25
N ALA A 580 21.60 26.41 -4.64
CA ALA A 580 21.92 27.55 -3.80
C ALA A 580 21.16 28.81 -4.25
N VAL A 581 21.04 29.77 -3.34
CA VAL A 581 20.53 31.12 -3.61
C VAL A 581 21.51 32.18 -3.13
N ASN A 582 21.69 33.23 -3.92
CA ASN A 582 22.36 34.47 -3.53
C ASN A 582 21.35 35.62 -3.56
N PHE A 583 21.20 36.34 -2.44
CA PHE A 583 20.33 37.50 -2.36
C PHE A 583 21.12 38.77 -2.67
N GLN A 584 20.76 39.46 -3.74
CA GLN A 584 21.40 40.71 -4.16
C GLN A 584 20.34 41.80 -4.32
N LYS A 585 20.49 42.88 -3.54
CA LYS A 585 19.51 43.98 -3.48
C LYS A 585 18.12 43.40 -3.15
N SER A 586 17.13 43.58 -4.03
CA SER A 586 15.76 43.11 -3.89
C SER A 586 15.47 41.81 -4.66
N LYS A 587 16.50 41.04 -5.01
CA LYS A 587 16.39 39.85 -5.87
C LYS A 587 17.02 38.61 -5.25
N ALA A 588 16.39 37.46 -5.47
CA ALA A 588 16.95 36.14 -5.22
C ALA A 588 17.52 35.58 -6.53
N ILE A 589 18.81 35.25 -6.56
CA ILE A 589 19.50 34.64 -7.70
C ILE A 589 19.75 33.17 -7.37
N ILE A 590 19.05 32.29 -8.07
CA ILE A 590 18.89 30.87 -7.72
C ILE A 590 19.63 30.02 -8.74
N SER A 591 20.41 29.07 -8.25
CA SER A 591 21.16 28.09 -9.05
C SER A 591 20.62 26.69 -8.80
N PHE A 592 20.75 25.82 -9.80
CA PHE A 592 20.21 24.47 -9.80
C PHE A 592 21.25 23.46 -10.26
N ASP A 593 21.18 22.25 -9.72
CA ASP A 593 21.79 21.07 -10.34
C ASP A 593 20.81 20.47 -11.37
N HIS A 594 21.31 19.56 -12.22
CA HIS A 594 20.51 18.88 -13.26
C HIS A 594 19.80 19.81 -14.25
N ILE A 595 20.49 20.88 -14.65
CA ILE A 595 19.99 21.81 -15.68
C ILE A 595 20.06 21.25 -17.10
N GLY A 596 20.71 20.09 -17.30
CA GLY A 596 20.98 19.52 -18.63
C GLY A 596 21.59 20.54 -19.59
N SER A 597 21.03 20.66 -20.79
CA SER A 597 21.42 21.66 -21.81
C SER A 597 20.85 23.07 -21.55
N GLY A 598 20.12 23.25 -20.46
CA GLY A 598 19.68 24.54 -19.94
C GLY A 598 18.30 24.51 -19.29
N LEU A 599 17.97 25.59 -18.59
CA LEU A 599 16.66 25.79 -17.99
C LEU A 599 15.60 26.15 -19.05
N HIS A 600 14.38 25.68 -18.84
CA HIS A 600 13.25 25.89 -19.74
C HIS A 600 11.98 26.29 -18.96
N CYS A 601 11.21 27.18 -19.55
CA CYS A 601 9.87 27.56 -19.09
C CYS A 601 8.88 27.25 -20.21
N THR A 602 7.87 26.42 -19.93
CA THR A 602 6.86 26.03 -20.92
C THR A 602 5.85 27.15 -21.20
N ASP A 603 5.81 28.17 -20.35
CA ASP A 603 4.98 29.38 -20.50
C ASP A 603 5.81 30.64 -20.81
N LYS A 604 5.14 31.77 -21.04
CA LYS A 604 5.78 33.10 -21.17
C LYS A 604 6.48 33.60 -19.89
N LYS A 605 6.06 33.13 -18.71
CA LYS A 605 6.59 33.56 -17.41
C LYS A 605 6.65 32.37 -16.45
N LEU A 606 7.73 32.28 -15.66
CA LEU A 606 7.83 31.32 -14.56
C LEU A 606 6.74 31.60 -13.51
N LYS A 607 6.11 30.53 -13.02
CA LYS A 607 5.07 30.59 -11.99
C LYS A 607 5.56 29.97 -10.69
N TYR A 608 4.81 30.21 -9.61
CA TYR A 608 4.98 29.56 -8.29
C TYR A 608 6.30 29.83 -7.57
N PHE A 609 6.98 30.93 -7.88
CA PHE A 609 8.06 31.45 -7.04
C PHE A 609 7.50 32.38 -5.97
N GLU A 610 8.01 32.25 -4.76
CA GLU A 610 7.68 33.11 -3.64
C GLU A 610 8.97 33.50 -2.90
N ILE A 611 9.03 34.73 -2.39
CA ILE A 611 10.14 35.23 -1.60
C ILE A 611 9.63 35.82 -0.28
N ALA A 612 10.46 35.78 0.76
CA ALA A 612 10.14 36.34 2.07
C ALA A 612 11.32 37.13 2.65
N GLY A 613 11.00 38.08 3.53
CA GLY A 613 11.97 38.74 4.40
C GLY A 613 12.29 37.89 5.63
N LYS A 614 12.95 38.50 6.63
CA LYS A 614 13.27 37.82 7.90
C LYS A 614 12.02 37.38 8.68
N ASP A 615 10.88 38.00 8.39
CA ASP A 615 9.55 37.69 8.92
C ASP A 615 8.98 36.34 8.45
N LYS A 616 9.60 35.71 7.44
CA LYS A 616 9.14 34.46 6.80
C LYS A 616 7.73 34.56 6.18
N ILE A 617 7.24 35.77 5.93
CA ILE A 617 5.96 35.98 5.23
C ILE A 617 6.22 35.89 3.72
N PHE A 618 5.91 34.75 3.14
CA PHE A 618 6.10 34.51 1.71
C PHE A 618 5.11 35.30 0.86
N GLN A 619 5.63 36.02 -0.13
CA GLN A 619 4.86 36.76 -1.12
C GLN A 619 5.18 36.21 -2.51
N THR A 620 4.19 36.18 -3.40
CA THR A 620 4.39 35.84 -4.81
C THR A 620 5.48 36.73 -5.43
N ALA A 621 6.36 36.09 -6.19
CA ALA A 621 7.47 36.72 -6.88
C ALA A 621 7.34 36.56 -8.41
N ASP A 622 7.70 37.61 -9.13
CA ASP A 622 8.06 37.48 -10.54
C ASP A 622 9.37 36.71 -10.64
N ALA A 623 9.50 35.85 -11.65
CA ALA A 623 10.72 35.07 -11.87
C ALA A 623 11.08 34.97 -13.36
N GLN A 624 12.38 34.96 -13.66
CA GLN A 624 12.89 34.84 -15.02
C GLN A 624 14.19 34.03 -15.10
N ILE A 625 14.32 33.22 -16.15
CA ILE A 625 15.55 32.49 -16.49
C ILE A 625 16.57 33.47 -17.08
N ARG A 626 17.80 33.45 -16.57
CA ARG A 626 18.96 34.21 -17.05
C ARG A 626 20.17 33.27 -17.10
N GLY A 627 20.46 32.77 -18.29
CA GLY A 627 21.48 31.73 -18.47
C GLY A 627 21.07 30.44 -17.76
N ASP A 628 21.90 30.00 -16.82
CA ASP A 628 21.74 28.81 -15.98
C ASP A 628 21.02 29.07 -14.65
N LYS A 629 20.56 30.30 -14.41
CA LYS A 629 19.95 30.73 -13.14
C LYS A 629 18.53 31.22 -13.30
N VAL A 630 17.79 31.21 -12.19
CA VAL A 630 16.50 31.90 -12.06
C VAL A 630 16.70 33.12 -11.17
N ILE A 631 16.20 34.28 -11.62
CA ILE A 631 16.15 35.50 -10.83
C ILE A 631 14.70 35.73 -10.41
N ALA A 632 14.42 35.77 -9.10
CA ALA A 632 13.09 36.02 -8.54
C ALA A 632 13.06 37.33 -7.73
N TRP A 633 11.97 38.09 -7.81
CA TRP A 633 11.79 39.36 -7.11
C TRP A 633 10.31 39.68 -6.84
N SER A 634 10.04 40.51 -5.84
CA SER A 634 8.68 40.96 -5.52
C SER A 634 8.70 42.42 -5.06
N LYS A 635 7.75 43.23 -5.56
CA LYS A 635 7.59 44.63 -5.11
C LYS A 635 7.23 44.72 -3.62
N LYS A 636 6.63 43.66 -3.07
CA LYS A 636 6.21 43.56 -1.66
C LYS A 636 7.35 43.18 -0.71
N VAL A 637 8.48 42.68 -1.24
CA VAL A 637 9.61 42.19 -0.43
C VAL A 637 10.90 42.84 -0.93
N THR A 638 11.28 43.95 -0.29
CA THR A 638 12.43 44.77 -0.71
C THR A 638 13.78 44.22 -0.22
N LYS A 639 13.77 43.40 0.85
CA LYS A 639 14.95 42.76 1.46
C LYS A 639 14.72 41.25 1.60
N PRO A 640 14.69 40.48 0.51
CA PRO A 640 14.45 39.04 0.58
C PRO A 640 15.63 38.31 1.23
N VAL A 641 15.32 37.31 2.06
CA VAL A 641 16.29 36.38 2.65
C VAL A 641 15.89 34.92 2.47
N TYR A 642 14.65 34.66 2.02
CA TYR A 642 14.17 33.33 1.69
C TYR A 642 13.50 33.31 0.32
N VAL A 643 13.56 32.15 -0.33
CA VAL A 643 12.87 31.87 -1.60
C VAL A 643 12.37 30.42 -1.60
N ARG A 644 11.21 30.19 -2.19
CA ARG A 644 10.66 28.86 -2.42
C ARG A 644 9.99 28.75 -3.78
N TYR A 645 9.87 27.53 -4.29
CA TYR A 645 9.22 27.20 -5.56
C TYR A 645 8.23 26.05 -5.37
N GLY A 646 7.04 26.17 -5.97
CA GLY A 646 6.07 25.09 -6.04
C GLY A 646 5.52 24.64 -4.69
N TRP A 647 5.45 25.56 -3.72
CA TRP A 647 5.12 25.29 -2.32
C TRP A 647 3.61 25.24 -2.05
N LYS A 648 2.92 24.30 -2.69
CA LYS A 648 1.46 24.09 -2.61
C LYS A 648 1.09 22.60 -2.61
N ASN A 649 -0.12 22.23 -2.20
CA ASN A 649 -0.63 20.87 -2.36
C ASN A 649 -0.72 20.45 -3.83
N PHE A 650 -1.49 21.22 -4.62
CA PHE A 650 -1.59 21.07 -6.07
C PHE A 650 -1.02 22.27 -6.82
N LEU A 651 -0.37 22.00 -7.96
CA LEU A 651 0.02 22.99 -8.95
C LEU A 651 0.27 22.34 -10.31
N THR A 652 0.23 23.13 -11.38
CA THR A 652 0.66 22.71 -12.72
C THR A 652 1.99 23.42 -13.04
N PRO A 653 3.14 22.74 -12.89
CA PRO A 653 4.44 23.39 -13.02
C PRO A 653 4.71 23.82 -14.46
N ASN A 654 5.50 24.88 -14.60
CA ASN A 654 5.98 25.36 -15.89
C ASN A 654 7.51 25.54 -15.94
N PHE A 655 8.23 24.97 -14.97
CA PHE A 655 9.69 25.08 -14.85
C PHE A 655 10.34 23.72 -15.02
N PHE A 656 11.18 23.60 -16.05
CA PHE A 656 11.79 22.36 -16.51
C PHE A 656 13.26 22.62 -16.87
N ASN A 657 14.03 21.57 -17.16
CA ASN A 657 15.17 21.70 -18.05
C ASN A 657 14.75 21.47 -19.52
N LYS A 658 15.66 21.73 -20.45
CA LYS A 658 15.41 21.59 -21.90
C LYS A 658 15.17 20.14 -22.35
N GLU A 659 15.57 19.16 -21.55
CA GLU A 659 15.27 17.74 -21.75
C GLU A 659 13.82 17.37 -21.36
N GLY A 660 13.05 18.33 -20.82
CA GLY A 660 11.66 18.15 -20.45
C GLY A 660 11.45 17.50 -19.08
N LEU A 661 12.46 17.49 -18.22
CA LEU A 661 12.33 17.01 -16.84
C LEU A 661 11.93 18.16 -15.90
N PRO A 662 10.88 18.00 -15.08
CA PRO A 662 10.35 19.08 -14.24
C PRO A 662 11.26 19.40 -13.06
N ALA A 663 11.31 20.67 -12.67
CA ALA A 663 11.99 21.09 -11.45
C ALA A 663 11.27 20.58 -10.19
N SER A 664 12.03 20.16 -9.17
CA SER A 664 11.48 19.83 -7.84
C SER A 664 11.03 21.10 -7.12
N SER A 665 10.00 21.01 -6.28
CA SER A 665 9.78 22.05 -5.26
C SER A 665 10.95 22.16 -4.31
N PHE A 666 11.13 23.34 -3.71
CA PHE A 666 12.14 23.59 -2.68
C PHE A 666 11.73 24.79 -1.81
N CYS A 667 12.30 24.86 -0.61
CA CYS A 667 12.34 26.07 0.21
C CYS A 667 13.78 26.32 0.65
N SER A 668 14.24 27.58 0.62
CA SER A 668 15.59 27.94 1.06
C SER A 668 15.70 28.10 2.58
N ILE A 669 14.62 27.88 3.34
CA ILE A 669 14.69 27.82 4.80
C ILE A 669 15.19 26.44 5.20
N ASN A 670 16.30 26.39 5.94
CA ASN A 670 16.72 25.17 6.63
C ASN A 670 15.78 24.90 7.81
N HIS A 671 14.61 24.31 7.54
CA HIS A 671 13.65 23.94 8.57
C HIS A 671 14.06 22.67 9.35
N PHE A 672 14.97 21.86 8.81
CA PHE A 672 15.17 20.45 9.21
C PHE A 672 16.64 20.01 9.24
N GLN A 673 17.59 20.93 9.47
CA GLN A 673 19.02 20.60 9.66
C GLN A 673 19.43 20.46 11.13
N ASP A 674 18.55 20.82 12.08
CA ASP A 674 18.83 20.77 13.52
C ASP A 674 18.30 19.49 14.21
N GLU A 675 17.98 18.43 13.44
CA GLU A 675 17.61 17.10 13.97
C GLU A 675 18.68 16.04 13.70
#